data_AF-A0A2P8ATK0-F1
#
_entry.id   AF-A0A2P8ATK0-F1
#
_cell.length_a   1.000
_cell.length_b   1.000
_cell.length_c   1.000
_cell.angle_alpha   90.00
_cell.angle_beta   90.00
_cell.angle_gamma   90.00
#
_symmetry.space_group_name_H-M   'P 1'
#
loop_
_entity.id
_entity.type
_entity.pdbx_description
1 polymer ?
#
loop_
_entity_poly.entity_id
_entity_poly.type
_entity_poly.pdbx_seq_one_letter_code
_entity_poly.pdbx_strand_id
1 'polypeptide(L)'
;MQPVGPYRFTEALGVCQVGTAWWAIDGQDRLVTVAVLDGAAATDQPWREAFTNAANAMAHSPDGQRYVNADFAAAKPWVAYPSEEGMGAQRLFRTLGMELHPAEAEADVLIPATGTVANPPQPVSGAPVSGTPTPTSGAPLPWAMHAAVPAHQQVPQQPVPHRQAPQPVVPQQQPVEAAPISPARPVPPADAPLADPFADPVRRIQPVSQPARRRVPTVALVAVLAVLVIAVGTGALLWANSGDEDSPSGPDPATSFATAAPAASAAVPGLRPWTQAAPYSAEERALAIAAPSLVFVEASFTGMLRDAKSNAPISPTPVTFKRRCSGFVVNADGMVVTNGQCVRPTDDSARERALYTLGRILVDQKRLTAAGLDGYVRTKLATTRFTGTDPASPFTSQVSGQFNVARGDLAASPAVPGQVVRVLEPDAGNLAVVKLSQAKLPAVELGPAEGPGPGSVLLLLGYQTTDTAFRGARFTVESKVVQVTGTGDQGSVAVQRVNDDIGIYSHGGIAVDTAGRVVGVVDSDRAADGGANRALVPVSAATSLLGEAGVSNSLSDADRLYRTGLDAWFTGRSGTAVSHLAAVAEAEPTNLLAQAYRQSAADREKLAADEPNPSALPAVIFAALGGALVVGLLALLLRRRQR
;
A
#
# COMPACT_ATOMS: atom_id res chain seq x y z
N MET A 1 1.08 8.10 -18.39
CA MET A 1 0.42 9.36 -18.01
C MET A 1 1.48 10.43 -17.94
N GLN A 2 1.36 11.48 -18.75
CA GLN A 2 2.36 12.55 -18.80
C GLN A 2 2.15 13.44 -17.56
N PRO A 3 3.19 13.75 -16.77
CA PRO A 3 3.05 14.72 -15.69
C PRO A 3 2.64 16.05 -16.28
N VAL A 4 1.69 16.73 -15.64
CA VAL A 4 1.31 18.09 -15.99
C VAL A 4 1.81 18.99 -14.86
N GLY A 5 2.90 19.71 -15.12
CA GLY A 5 3.60 20.49 -14.10
C GLY A 5 4.25 19.60 -13.01
N PRO A 6 4.20 20.01 -11.73
CA PRO A 6 4.80 19.26 -10.61
C PRO A 6 3.93 18.11 -10.09
N TYR A 7 2.79 17.83 -10.72
CA TYR A 7 1.78 16.90 -10.21
C TYR A 7 1.88 15.53 -10.85
N ARG A 8 1.85 14.48 -10.01
CA ARG A 8 1.78 13.08 -10.45
C ARG A 8 0.34 12.60 -10.38
N PHE A 9 -0.29 12.41 -11.54
CA PHE A 9 -1.67 11.92 -11.64
C PHE A 9 -1.76 10.45 -11.21
N THR A 10 -2.82 10.12 -10.47
CA THR A 10 -3.04 8.78 -9.89
C THR A 10 -4.31 8.12 -10.45
N GLU A 11 -5.41 8.87 -10.53
CA GLU A 11 -6.70 8.37 -11.03
C GLU A 11 -7.51 9.53 -11.63
N ALA A 12 -8.28 9.28 -12.69
CA ALA A 12 -9.22 10.27 -13.22
C ALA A 12 -10.51 10.28 -12.39
N LEU A 13 -10.83 11.44 -11.80
CA LEU A 13 -12.07 11.69 -11.07
C LEU A 13 -13.30 11.72 -11.96
N GLY A 14 -13.10 12.12 -13.21
CA GLY A 14 -14.13 12.17 -14.22
C GLY A 14 -13.69 12.98 -15.42
N VAL A 15 -14.42 12.80 -16.52
CA VAL A 15 -14.17 13.41 -17.82
C VAL A 15 -15.39 14.18 -18.28
N CYS A 16 -15.19 15.28 -18.99
CA CYS A 16 -16.25 16.02 -19.67
C CYS A 16 -15.75 16.46 -21.06
N GLN A 17 -16.61 17.10 -21.85
CA GLN A 17 -16.30 17.47 -23.23
C GLN A 17 -15.09 18.41 -23.39
N VAL A 18 -14.70 19.11 -22.32
CA VAL A 18 -13.66 20.14 -22.36
C VAL A 18 -12.44 19.83 -21.49
N GLY A 19 -12.46 18.75 -20.71
CA GLY A 19 -11.38 18.47 -19.78
C GLY A 19 -11.60 17.29 -18.86
N THR A 20 -10.56 17.01 -18.07
CA THR A 20 -10.50 15.89 -17.14
C THR A 20 -10.16 16.38 -15.74
N ALA A 21 -10.86 15.85 -14.75
CA ALA A 21 -10.49 16.02 -13.35
C ALA A 21 -9.68 14.80 -12.89
N TRP A 22 -8.62 15.01 -12.13
CA TRP A 22 -7.69 13.99 -11.67
C TRP A 22 -7.48 14.04 -10.16
N TRP A 23 -7.28 12.89 -9.54
CA TRP A 23 -6.51 12.75 -8.32
C TRP A 23 -5.02 12.86 -8.65
N ALA A 24 -4.29 13.68 -7.91
CA ALA A 24 -2.85 13.81 -8.08
C ALA A 24 -2.12 13.98 -6.75
N ILE A 25 -0.81 13.78 -6.81
CA ILE A 25 0.11 14.01 -5.70
C ILE A 25 1.04 15.16 -6.09
N ASP A 26 1.21 16.15 -5.22
CA ASP A 26 2.13 17.27 -5.43
C ASP A 26 3.59 16.92 -5.08
N GLY A 27 4.53 17.86 -5.28
CA GLY A 27 5.95 17.63 -4.97
C GLY A 27 6.27 17.44 -3.47
N GLN A 28 5.26 17.52 -2.59
CA GLN A 28 5.34 17.35 -1.13
C GLN A 28 4.54 16.14 -0.67
N ASP A 29 4.18 15.24 -1.58
CA ASP A 29 3.35 14.06 -1.34
C ASP A 29 1.94 14.35 -0.79
N ARG A 30 1.40 15.56 -1.02
CA ARG A 30 0.03 15.90 -0.64
C ARG A 30 -0.96 15.53 -1.74
N LEU A 31 -2.09 14.94 -1.32
CA LEU A 31 -3.19 14.62 -2.22
C LEU A 31 -3.90 15.92 -2.66
N VAL A 32 -4.01 16.12 -3.96
CA VAL A 32 -4.70 17.25 -4.57
C VAL A 32 -5.69 16.77 -5.63
N THR A 33 -6.65 17.61 -5.98
CA THR A 33 -7.47 17.42 -7.18
C THR A 33 -7.01 18.37 -8.27
N VAL A 34 -6.74 17.88 -9.48
CA VAL A 34 -6.24 18.68 -10.60
C VAL A 34 -7.27 18.68 -11.71
N ALA A 35 -7.73 19.87 -12.11
CA ALA A 35 -8.52 20.05 -13.32
C ALA A 35 -7.58 20.36 -14.48
N VAL A 36 -7.71 19.62 -15.58
CA VAL A 36 -6.93 19.82 -16.81
C VAL A 36 -7.90 20.09 -17.96
N LEU A 37 -7.70 21.22 -18.63
CA LEU A 37 -8.42 21.55 -19.86
C LEU A 37 -7.76 20.76 -21.01
N ASP A 38 -8.53 19.92 -21.69
CA ASP A 38 -8.06 18.97 -22.70
C ASP A 38 -8.78 19.15 -24.05
N GLY A 39 -8.33 18.41 -25.07
CA GLY A 39 -8.97 18.38 -26.40
C GLY A 39 -8.94 19.73 -27.13
N ALA A 40 -9.95 19.97 -27.98
CA ALA A 40 -10.07 21.22 -28.73
C ALA A 40 -10.27 22.46 -27.81
N ALA A 41 -10.83 22.27 -26.61
CA ALA A 41 -11.00 23.34 -25.64
C ALA A 41 -9.67 23.88 -25.10
N ALA A 42 -8.62 23.04 -25.01
CA ALA A 42 -7.28 23.48 -24.57
C ALA A 42 -6.62 24.48 -25.55
N THR A 43 -7.01 24.45 -26.82
CA THR A 43 -6.54 25.36 -27.88
C THR A 43 -7.50 26.50 -28.19
N ASP A 44 -8.72 26.47 -27.66
CA ASP A 44 -9.74 27.50 -27.87
C ASP A 44 -9.60 28.64 -26.86
N GLN A 45 -9.34 29.85 -27.35
CA GLN A 45 -9.06 31.02 -26.50
C GLN A 45 -10.24 31.37 -25.56
N PRO A 46 -11.51 31.42 -26.02
CA PRO A 46 -12.66 31.57 -25.13
C PRO A 46 -12.72 30.55 -24.00
N TRP A 47 -12.48 29.27 -24.27
CA TRP A 47 -12.46 28.22 -23.23
C TRP A 47 -11.32 28.40 -22.22
N ARG A 48 -10.13 28.79 -22.67
CA ARG A 48 -9.00 29.10 -21.78
C ARG A 48 -9.32 30.27 -20.83
N GLU A 49 -9.96 31.31 -21.35
CA GLU A 49 -10.40 32.46 -20.57
C GLU A 49 -11.49 32.08 -19.59
N ALA A 50 -12.49 31.30 -20.01
CA ALA A 50 -13.56 30.81 -19.13
C ALA A 50 -13.01 29.95 -17.99
N PHE A 51 -12.10 29.01 -18.29
CA PHE A 51 -11.45 28.15 -17.30
C PHE A 51 -10.66 28.96 -16.26
N THR A 52 -9.89 29.95 -16.72
CA THR A 52 -9.13 30.86 -15.86
C THR A 52 -10.04 31.73 -14.99
N ASN A 53 -11.11 32.29 -15.58
CA ASN A 53 -12.06 33.15 -14.87
C ASN A 53 -12.84 32.36 -13.81
N ALA A 54 -13.27 31.13 -14.11
CA ALA A 54 -13.96 30.27 -13.16
C ALA A 54 -13.05 29.89 -11.98
N ALA A 55 -11.80 29.52 -12.24
CA ALA A 55 -10.82 29.21 -11.21
C ALA A 55 -10.54 30.41 -10.30
N ASN A 56 -10.40 31.61 -10.88
CA ASN A 56 -10.22 32.84 -10.12
C ASN A 56 -11.48 33.24 -9.35
N ALA A 57 -12.68 33.13 -9.93
CA ALA A 57 -13.92 33.42 -9.22
C ALA A 57 -14.12 32.52 -7.99
N MET A 58 -13.79 31.22 -8.12
CA MET A 58 -13.76 30.29 -6.99
C MET A 58 -12.74 30.71 -5.93
N ALA A 59 -11.53 31.13 -6.30
CA ALA A 59 -10.50 31.51 -5.34
C ALA A 59 -10.83 32.81 -4.56
N HIS A 60 -11.66 33.70 -5.12
CA HIS A 60 -12.03 34.99 -4.52
C HIS A 60 -13.38 35.00 -3.80
N SER A 61 -14.21 33.96 -3.96
CA SER A 61 -15.48 33.85 -3.23
C SER A 61 -15.24 33.56 -1.74
N PRO A 62 -15.98 34.18 -0.80
CA PRO A 62 -15.85 33.93 0.64
C PRO A 62 -15.99 32.46 1.04
N ASP A 63 -16.85 31.72 0.32
CA ASP A 63 -17.08 30.28 0.50
C ASP A 63 -16.44 29.43 -0.62
N GLY A 64 -15.60 30.05 -1.45
CA GLY A 64 -14.96 29.42 -2.59
C GLY A 64 -13.64 28.76 -2.25
N GLN A 65 -13.31 27.70 -2.99
CA GLN A 65 -12.09 26.92 -2.78
C GLN A 65 -10.90 27.58 -3.49
N ARG A 66 -9.82 27.84 -2.74
CA ARG A 66 -8.59 28.41 -3.28
C ARG A 66 -7.76 27.31 -3.94
N TYR A 67 -7.19 27.61 -5.10
CA TYR A 67 -6.23 26.69 -5.72
C TYR A 67 -4.84 26.85 -5.09
N VAL A 68 -4.10 25.75 -4.98
CA VAL A 68 -2.72 25.73 -4.46
C VAL A 68 -1.70 26.09 -5.54
N ASN A 69 -1.99 25.78 -6.81
CA ASN A 69 -1.15 26.12 -7.95
C ASN A 69 -1.96 26.06 -9.25
N ALA A 70 -1.50 26.76 -10.28
CA ALA A 70 -2.11 26.74 -11.61
C ALA A 70 -1.08 27.12 -12.67
N ASP A 71 -1.25 26.59 -13.89
CA ASP A 71 -0.60 27.10 -15.09
C ASP A 71 -1.64 27.24 -16.20
N PHE A 72 -2.12 28.47 -16.38
CA PHE A 72 -3.08 28.82 -17.42
C PHE A 72 -2.42 28.99 -18.81
N ALA A 73 -1.09 29.08 -18.86
CA ALA A 73 -0.34 29.28 -20.10
C ALA A 73 0.14 27.95 -20.72
N ALA A 74 0.20 26.87 -19.94
CA ALA A 74 0.51 25.52 -20.41
C ALA A 74 -0.32 25.12 -21.64
N ALA A 75 0.24 24.30 -22.54
CA ALA A 75 -0.48 23.80 -23.72
C ALA A 75 -1.83 23.15 -23.37
N LYS A 76 -1.90 22.52 -22.18
CA LYS A 76 -3.12 22.10 -21.51
C LYS A 76 -3.24 22.86 -20.18
N PRO A 77 -4.05 23.92 -20.11
CA PRO A 77 -4.23 24.69 -18.89
C PRO A 77 -4.66 23.79 -17.73
N TRP A 78 -4.12 24.02 -16.54
CA TRP A 78 -4.46 23.22 -15.37
C TRP A 78 -4.50 24.04 -14.08
N VAL A 79 -5.30 23.56 -13.12
CA VAL A 79 -5.44 24.14 -11.76
C VAL A 79 -5.51 23.01 -10.74
N ALA A 80 -4.72 23.13 -9.67
CA ALA A 80 -4.67 22.17 -8.57
C ALA A 80 -5.32 22.73 -7.31
N TYR A 81 -6.19 21.94 -6.67
CA TYR A 81 -6.91 22.28 -5.45
C TYR A 81 -6.54 21.33 -4.30
N PRO A 82 -6.48 21.83 -3.05
CA PRO A 82 -6.26 21.00 -1.87
C PRO A 82 -7.44 20.03 -1.70
N SER A 83 -7.15 18.74 -1.52
CA SER A 83 -8.20 17.72 -1.39
C SER A 83 -8.95 17.83 -0.07
N GLU A 84 -8.31 18.39 0.96
CA GLU A 84 -8.85 18.63 2.29
C GLU A 84 -9.98 19.68 2.32
N GLU A 85 -10.04 20.58 1.33
CA GLU A 85 -11.12 21.59 1.19
C GLU A 85 -12.27 21.10 0.27
N GLY A 86 -12.17 19.86 -0.21
CA GLY A 86 -13.16 19.19 -1.05
C GLY A 86 -12.74 19.06 -2.52
N MET A 87 -13.70 18.72 -3.37
CA MET A 87 -13.49 18.36 -4.77
C MET A 87 -13.36 19.58 -5.69
N GLY A 88 -12.31 20.38 -5.51
CA GLY A 88 -12.11 21.65 -6.20
C GLY A 88 -12.09 21.51 -7.73
N ALA A 89 -11.41 20.50 -8.26
CA ALA A 89 -11.40 20.23 -9.70
C ALA A 89 -12.80 19.93 -10.27
N GLN A 90 -13.63 19.18 -9.54
CA GLN A 90 -14.99 18.87 -9.96
C GLN A 90 -15.92 20.09 -9.89
N ARG A 91 -15.76 20.91 -8.82
CA ARG A 91 -16.49 22.17 -8.67
C ARG A 91 -16.15 23.14 -9.81
N LEU A 92 -14.88 23.21 -10.22
CA LEU A 92 -14.46 24.06 -11.34
C LEU A 92 -15.20 23.70 -12.64
N PHE A 93 -15.22 22.42 -13.01
CA PHE A 93 -15.98 21.99 -14.21
C PHE A 93 -17.48 22.25 -14.06
N ARG A 94 -18.05 22.06 -12.87
CA ARG A 94 -19.46 22.40 -12.60
C ARG A 94 -19.74 23.90 -12.76
N THR A 95 -18.82 24.77 -12.32
CA THR A 95 -18.91 26.23 -12.52
C THR A 95 -18.86 26.61 -13.99
N LEU A 96 -18.16 25.83 -14.81
CA LEU A 96 -18.15 25.97 -16.27
C LEU A 96 -19.41 25.40 -16.96
N GLY A 97 -20.38 24.90 -16.18
CA GLY A 97 -21.58 24.25 -16.71
C GLY A 97 -21.33 22.84 -17.25
N MET A 98 -20.19 22.24 -16.91
CA MET A 98 -19.79 20.92 -17.38
C MET A 98 -20.05 19.87 -16.32
N GLU A 99 -20.75 18.80 -16.72
CA GLU A 99 -20.97 17.65 -15.86
C GLU A 99 -19.88 16.60 -16.13
N LEU A 100 -19.17 16.22 -15.06
CA LEU A 100 -18.14 15.18 -15.13
C LEU A 100 -18.81 13.81 -15.11
N HIS A 101 -18.44 12.97 -16.07
CA HIS A 101 -18.83 11.58 -16.15
C HIS A 101 -17.71 10.70 -15.60
N PRO A 102 -18.00 9.51 -15.05
CA PRO A 102 -16.97 8.56 -14.61
C PRO A 102 -15.95 8.31 -15.72
N ALA A 103 -14.66 8.19 -15.35
CA ALA A 103 -13.56 8.05 -16.31
C ALA A 103 -13.68 6.85 -17.25
N GLU A 104 -14.48 5.84 -16.88
CA GLU A 104 -14.80 4.69 -17.73
C GLU A 104 -15.61 5.08 -18.99
N ALA A 105 -16.16 6.30 -19.06
CA ALA A 105 -16.90 6.84 -20.21
C ALA A 105 -16.04 7.66 -21.19
N GLU A 106 -14.70 7.65 -21.05
CA GLU A 106 -13.75 8.51 -21.79
C GLU A 106 -13.86 8.41 -23.32
N ALA A 107 -14.27 7.25 -23.85
CA ALA A 107 -14.36 7.04 -25.31
C ALA A 107 -15.55 7.75 -25.99
N ASP A 108 -16.62 8.08 -25.27
CA ASP A 108 -17.85 8.69 -25.85
C ASP A 108 -17.96 10.20 -25.63
N VAL A 109 -17.13 10.79 -24.75
CA VAL A 109 -17.35 12.14 -24.22
C VAL A 109 -16.36 13.19 -24.76
N LEU A 110 -15.16 12.77 -25.19
CA LEU A 110 -14.13 13.73 -25.67
C LEU A 110 -14.36 14.12 -27.14
N ILE A 111 -14.45 15.43 -27.39
CA ILE A 111 -14.47 15.95 -28.77
C ILE A 111 -13.07 15.73 -29.37
N PRO A 112 -12.93 14.98 -30.49
CA PRO A 112 -11.65 14.81 -31.15
C PRO A 112 -11.10 16.17 -31.59
N ALA A 113 -9.78 16.28 -31.73
CA ALA A 113 -9.07 17.54 -32.03
C ALA A 113 -9.54 18.28 -33.30
N THR A 114 -10.41 17.67 -34.10
CA THR A 114 -10.99 18.23 -35.34
C THR A 114 -12.47 18.65 -35.20
N GLY A 115 -13.09 18.49 -34.02
CA GLY A 115 -14.50 18.83 -33.79
C GLY A 115 -14.71 20.27 -33.33
N THR A 116 -15.83 20.88 -33.75
CA THR A 116 -16.29 22.18 -33.26
C THR A 116 -16.80 22.06 -31.82
N VAL A 117 -16.15 22.74 -30.87
CA VAL A 117 -16.61 22.84 -29.47
C VAL A 117 -17.76 23.84 -29.40
N ALA A 118 -18.79 23.56 -28.60
CA ALA A 118 -19.82 24.54 -28.30
C ALA A 118 -19.18 25.76 -27.60
N ASN A 119 -19.70 26.97 -27.89
CA ASN A 119 -19.24 28.18 -27.23
C ASN A 119 -19.41 28.05 -25.70
N PRO A 120 -18.42 28.51 -24.89
CA PRO A 120 -18.56 28.48 -23.45
C PRO A 120 -19.79 29.30 -23.02
N PRO A 121 -20.49 28.90 -21.94
CA PRO A 121 -21.62 29.66 -21.43
C PRO A 121 -21.16 31.09 -21.10
N GLN A 122 -21.83 32.08 -21.69
CA GLN A 122 -21.54 33.48 -21.37
C GLN A 122 -21.89 33.75 -19.91
N PRO A 123 -21.01 34.42 -19.13
CA PRO A 123 -21.31 34.79 -17.77
C PRO A 123 -22.58 35.65 -17.75
N VAL A 124 -23.62 35.16 -17.07
CA VAL A 124 -24.84 35.92 -16.81
C VAL A 124 -24.50 37.03 -15.81
N SER A 125 -24.16 38.20 -16.31
CA SER A 125 -24.07 39.43 -15.52
C SER A 125 -25.47 39.87 -15.09
N GLY A 126 -26.04 39.18 -14.11
CA GLY A 126 -27.29 39.56 -13.45
C GLY A 126 -27.03 40.62 -12.37
N ALA A 127 -27.24 41.89 -12.69
CA ALA A 127 -27.38 42.94 -11.69
C ALA A 127 -28.66 42.69 -10.85
N PRO A 128 -28.65 42.92 -9.53
CA PRO A 128 -29.83 42.68 -8.70
C PRO A 128 -30.89 43.76 -8.97
N VAL A 129 -32.06 43.34 -9.45
CA VAL A 129 -33.26 44.18 -9.50
C VAL A 129 -33.96 44.08 -8.15
N SER A 130 -33.97 45.19 -7.41
CA SER A 130 -34.77 45.37 -6.20
C SER A 130 -36.26 45.34 -6.52
N GLY A 131 -37.00 44.40 -5.89
CA GLY A 131 -38.46 44.37 -5.89
C GLY A 131 -39.00 43.79 -4.58
N THR A 132 -39.76 44.60 -3.85
CA THR A 132 -40.48 44.32 -2.59
C THR A 132 -41.97 43.92 -2.88
N PRO A 133 -42.80 43.46 -1.91
CA PRO A 133 -43.24 42.06 -1.78
C PRO A 133 -44.79 41.89 -1.84
N THR A 134 -45.31 40.66 -1.58
CA THR A 134 -46.56 40.27 -0.85
C THR A 134 -47.20 38.97 -1.43
N PRO A 135 -48.19 38.31 -0.78
CA PRO A 135 -47.98 37.27 0.25
C PRO A 135 -48.81 35.99 0.00
N THR A 136 -48.52 34.86 0.69
CA THR A 136 -49.61 33.92 1.04
C THR A 136 -49.30 33.06 2.27
N SER A 137 -50.33 32.95 3.09
CA SER A 137 -50.43 32.44 4.46
C SER A 137 -50.36 30.92 4.61
N GLY A 138 -50.03 30.46 5.82
CA GLY A 138 -50.36 29.10 6.29
C GLY A 138 -49.61 28.65 7.55
N ALA A 139 -50.14 29.00 8.73
CA ALA A 139 -49.74 28.57 10.09
C ALA A 139 -50.02 27.05 10.33
N PRO A 140 -49.66 26.38 11.46
CA PRO A 140 -49.38 26.94 12.79
C PRO A 140 -48.20 26.36 13.63
N LEU A 141 -47.83 27.18 14.63
CA LEU A 141 -47.04 26.95 15.85
C LEU A 141 -47.81 26.05 16.87
N PRO A 142 -47.45 25.95 18.19
CA PRO A 142 -46.21 26.20 18.95
C PRO A 142 -45.88 24.98 19.89
N TRP A 143 -44.82 24.86 20.69
CA TRP A 143 -44.35 25.71 21.79
C TRP A 143 -42.89 25.39 22.15
N ALA A 144 -42.12 26.46 22.37
CA ALA A 144 -40.90 26.45 23.17
C ALA A 144 -41.25 26.52 24.67
N MET A 145 -40.27 26.28 25.55
CA MET A 145 -39.84 27.11 26.71
C MET A 145 -38.77 26.29 27.47
N HIS A 146 -37.53 26.77 27.52
CA HIS A 146 -36.83 27.25 28.75
C HIS A 146 -36.26 26.10 29.62
N ALA A 147 -35.19 26.22 30.38
CA ALA A 147 -34.02 27.10 30.52
C ALA A 147 -33.25 26.53 31.74
N ALA A 148 -31.99 26.92 31.87
CA ALA A 148 -31.26 27.07 33.14
C ALA A 148 -30.63 25.84 33.84
N VAL A 149 -29.31 25.98 33.96
CA VAL A 149 -28.38 25.44 34.96
C VAL A 149 -28.73 25.99 36.35
N PRO A 150 -28.41 25.28 37.44
CA PRO A 150 -27.37 25.79 38.35
C PRO A 150 -26.42 24.73 38.92
N ALA A 151 -25.33 25.22 39.48
CA ALA A 151 -24.16 24.52 39.97
C ALA A 151 -24.24 24.08 41.46
N HIS A 152 -23.26 23.23 41.83
CA HIS A 152 -22.68 22.95 43.16
C HIS A 152 -23.55 22.40 44.30
N GLN A 153 -23.14 21.22 44.83
CA GLN A 153 -23.06 21.02 46.28
C GLN A 153 -22.10 19.89 46.70
N GLN A 154 -21.51 20.09 47.88
CA GLN A 154 -20.36 19.38 48.47
C GLN A 154 -20.73 18.11 49.25
N VAL A 155 -19.67 17.30 49.44
CA VAL A 155 -19.37 16.19 50.37
C VAL A 155 -20.11 16.21 51.73
N PRO A 156 -20.38 15.04 52.33
CA PRO A 156 -19.54 14.59 53.46
C PRO A 156 -19.11 13.11 53.42
N GLN A 157 -17.90 12.87 53.95
CA GLN A 157 -17.26 11.58 54.23
C GLN A 157 -17.91 10.86 55.42
N GLN A 158 -17.85 9.51 55.47
CA GLN A 158 -17.63 8.66 56.68
C GLN A 158 -17.78 7.14 56.35
N PRO A 159 -17.39 6.17 57.21
CA PRO A 159 -16.04 5.64 57.38
C PRO A 159 -15.93 4.11 57.13
N VAL A 160 -14.68 3.64 57.10
CA VAL A 160 -14.20 2.23 56.96
C VAL A 160 -14.71 1.33 58.11
N PRO A 161 -14.79 0.00 57.89
CA PRO A 161 -14.03 -0.86 58.80
C PRO A 161 -13.25 -1.98 58.10
N HIS A 162 -12.04 -2.17 58.64
CA HIS A 162 -11.07 -3.21 58.34
C HIS A 162 -11.62 -4.63 58.50
N ARG A 163 -11.23 -5.53 57.60
CA ARG A 163 -11.10 -6.97 57.90
C ARG A 163 -9.73 -7.47 57.46
N GLN A 164 -8.95 -7.85 58.46
CA GLN A 164 -7.67 -8.54 58.37
C GLN A 164 -7.86 -9.91 57.73
N ALA A 165 -6.94 -10.30 56.86
CA ALA A 165 -6.71 -11.69 56.46
C ALA A 165 -5.26 -12.08 56.80
N PRO A 166 -4.99 -13.35 57.18
CA PRO A 166 -3.73 -13.76 57.78
C PRO A 166 -2.65 -14.05 56.72
N GLN A 167 -1.40 -13.82 57.12
CA GLN A 167 -0.18 -14.17 56.38
C GLN A 167 -0.03 -15.69 56.20
N PRO A 168 0.56 -16.17 55.09
CA PRO A 168 1.11 -17.50 55.01
C PRO A 168 2.57 -17.55 55.51
N VAL A 169 2.82 -18.58 56.32
CA VAL A 169 4.11 -18.98 56.89
C VAL A 169 5.02 -19.58 55.81
N VAL A 170 6.28 -19.15 55.82
CA VAL A 170 7.41 -19.73 55.08
C VAL A 170 7.93 -20.98 55.82
N PRO A 171 8.46 -21.98 55.11
CA PRO A 171 9.70 -22.59 55.58
C PRO A 171 10.82 -22.55 54.54
N GLN A 172 11.96 -22.03 54.99
CA GLN A 172 13.28 -22.09 54.36
C GLN A 172 13.78 -23.53 54.34
N GLN A 173 14.41 -23.96 53.23
CA GLN A 173 15.56 -24.87 53.25
C GLN A 173 16.52 -24.53 52.09
N GLN A 174 17.70 -24.02 52.43
CA GLN A 174 18.95 -24.13 51.65
C GLN A 174 19.68 -25.41 52.10
N PRO A 175 20.58 -26.02 51.29
CA PRO A 175 21.99 -25.59 51.30
C PRO A 175 22.75 -25.63 49.94
N VAL A 176 23.56 -24.58 49.73
CA VAL A 176 24.99 -24.55 49.34
C VAL A 176 25.50 -25.43 48.18
N GLU A 177 26.02 -24.80 47.10
CA GLU A 177 27.34 -25.16 46.53
C GLU A 177 27.95 -24.10 45.57
N ALA A 178 29.21 -23.76 45.88
CA ALA A 178 30.36 -23.21 45.13
C ALA A 178 30.25 -22.25 43.91
N ALA A 179 31.05 -21.18 44.01
CA ALA A 179 31.45 -20.24 42.97
C ALA A 179 32.58 -20.75 42.05
N PRO A 180 32.81 -20.09 40.90
CA PRO A 180 34.18 -19.77 40.50
C PRO A 180 34.40 -18.31 40.04
N ILE A 181 35.19 -17.59 40.83
CA ILE A 181 36.38 -16.77 40.50
C ILE A 181 36.53 -16.24 39.05
N SER A 182 36.59 -14.90 38.94
CA SER A 182 36.96 -14.12 37.73
C SER A 182 38.45 -14.15 37.38
N PRO A 183 38.83 -13.80 36.13
CA PRO A 183 40.04 -13.04 35.87
C PRO A 183 39.73 -11.56 35.60
N ALA A 184 40.52 -10.70 36.28
CA ALA A 184 40.49 -9.25 36.21
C ALA A 184 40.96 -8.71 34.86
N ARG A 185 40.33 -7.61 34.40
CA ARG A 185 40.83 -6.78 33.29
C ARG A 185 41.83 -5.74 33.83
N PRO A 186 42.91 -5.43 33.08
CA PRO A 186 43.88 -4.42 33.46
C PRO A 186 43.33 -2.99 33.29
N VAL A 187 43.62 -2.16 34.30
CA VAL A 187 43.33 -0.73 34.41
C VAL A 187 44.47 0.07 33.74
N PRO A 188 44.22 0.97 32.77
CA PRO A 188 45.18 1.97 32.35
C PRO A 188 45.11 3.24 33.25
N PRO A 189 46.24 3.94 33.46
CA PRO A 189 46.32 5.06 34.41
C PRO A 189 45.58 6.31 33.93
N ALA A 190 44.90 6.95 34.88
CA ALA A 190 44.28 8.26 34.76
C ALA A 190 45.34 9.35 34.96
N ASP A 191 45.53 10.20 33.96
CA ASP A 191 45.95 11.60 34.10
C ASP A 191 45.93 12.28 32.71
N ALA A 192 44.80 12.87 32.34
CA ALA A 192 44.72 13.95 31.36
C ALA A 192 43.37 14.67 31.49
N PRO A 193 43.33 16.01 31.65
CA PRO A 193 42.10 16.76 31.85
C PRO A 193 41.24 16.85 30.58
N LEU A 194 39.92 16.73 30.78
CA LEU A 194 38.88 16.94 29.78
C LEU A 194 38.97 18.35 29.18
N ALA A 195 39.12 18.41 27.86
CA ALA A 195 38.95 19.63 27.07
C ALA A 195 37.47 19.85 26.74
N ASP A 196 36.92 20.96 27.21
CA ASP A 196 35.58 21.47 26.89
C ASP A 196 35.60 22.11 25.47
N PRO A 197 34.84 21.58 24.49
CA PRO A 197 34.83 22.12 23.14
C PRO A 197 33.95 23.37 22.95
N PHE A 198 33.40 23.98 24.01
CA PHE A 198 32.47 25.12 23.89
C PHE A 198 32.81 26.36 24.73
N ALA A 199 34.05 26.53 25.18
CA ALA A 199 34.48 27.75 25.86
C ALA A 199 35.16 28.77 24.89
N ASP A 200 34.48 29.91 24.75
CA ASP A 200 34.99 31.27 24.51
C ASP A 200 35.02 31.92 23.10
N PRO A 201 34.86 33.27 23.02
CA PRO A 201 33.84 33.87 22.16
C PRO A 201 34.33 35.00 21.23
N VAL A 202 33.51 35.28 20.20
CA VAL A 202 33.21 36.63 19.62
C VAL A 202 34.25 37.33 18.71
N ARG A 203 33.81 37.62 17.46
CA ARG A 203 33.63 38.95 16.76
C ARG A 203 34.11 39.01 15.28
N ARG A 204 33.12 39.25 14.41
CA ARG A 204 32.96 40.42 13.49
C ARG A 204 33.77 40.52 12.17
N ILE A 205 33.03 40.27 11.07
CA ILE A 205 32.94 40.97 9.76
C ILE A 205 34.25 41.40 9.07
N GLN A 206 34.51 40.81 7.90
CA GLN A 206 35.06 41.53 6.73
C GLN A 206 34.50 40.93 5.41
N PRO A 207 33.85 41.72 4.53
CA PRO A 207 33.41 41.27 3.22
C PRO A 207 34.57 41.30 2.21
N VAL A 208 34.70 40.24 1.41
CA VAL A 208 35.72 40.11 0.36
C VAL A 208 35.19 40.69 -0.95
N SER A 209 36.05 41.49 -1.59
CA SER A 209 35.86 42.28 -2.80
C SER A 209 35.62 41.44 -4.06
N GLN A 210 34.67 41.86 -4.91
CA GLN A 210 34.49 41.37 -6.28
C GLN A 210 35.64 41.82 -7.20
N PRO A 211 36.14 40.97 -8.12
CA PRO A 211 36.94 41.43 -9.24
C PRO A 211 36.07 41.84 -10.44
N ALA A 212 36.46 42.97 -11.03
CA ALA A 212 35.75 43.74 -12.03
C ALA A 212 35.75 43.11 -13.44
N ARG A 213 34.64 43.36 -14.16
CA ARG A 213 34.48 43.19 -15.61
C ARG A 213 35.53 44.00 -16.38
N ARG A 214 36.28 43.35 -17.26
CA ARG A 214 37.05 44.00 -18.34
C ARG A 214 36.42 43.69 -19.70
N ARG A 215 36.04 44.74 -20.42
CA ARG A 215 35.77 44.76 -21.86
C ARG A 215 37.03 45.21 -22.59
N VAL A 216 37.50 44.44 -23.57
CA VAL A 216 38.29 44.90 -24.75
C VAL A 216 38.17 43.81 -25.85
N PRO A 217 38.48 44.07 -27.13
CA PRO A 217 37.47 44.29 -28.17
C PRO A 217 37.56 43.31 -29.36
N THR A 218 36.52 43.37 -30.19
CA THR A 218 36.37 42.72 -31.50
C THR A 218 37.46 43.12 -32.50
N VAL A 219 38.49 42.29 -32.69
CA VAL A 219 39.12 41.96 -34.00
C VAL A 219 39.96 40.67 -33.78
N ALA A 220 39.39 39.48 -34.04
CA ALA A 220 40.12 38.22 -34.37
C ALA A 220 39.22 36.96 -34.31
N LEU A 221 38.04 36.97 -34.94
CA LEU A 221 37.15 35.79 -35.02
C LEU A 221 37.05 35.22 -36.46
N VAL A 222 38.06 35.44 -37.31
CA VAL A 222 38.09 34.92 -38.69
C VAL A 222 39.21 33.88 -38.91
N ALA A 223 40.07 33.62 -37.93
CA ALA A 223 41.23 32.73 -38.11
C ALA A 223 41.14 31.36 -37.41
N VAL A 224 40.15 31.12 -36.54
CA VAL A 224 40.03 29.85 -35.79
C VAL A 224 39.08 28.84 -36.46
N LEU A 225 38.25 29.29 -37.41
CA LEU A 225 37.34 28.42 -38.16
C LEU A 225 38.00 27.63 -39.31
N ALA A 226 39.29 27.88 -39.61
CA ALA A 226 39.98 27.30 -40.76
C ALA A 226 40.88 26.09 -40.43
N VAL A 227 41.04 25.74 -39.14
CA VAL A 227 41.97 24.65 -38.73
C VAL A 227 41.24 23.39 -38.24
N LEU A 228 39.92 23.43 -38.09
CA LEU A 228 39.13 22.28 -37.60
C LEU A 228 38.46 21.43 -38.69
N VAL A 229 38.79 21.65 -39.97
CA VAL A 229 38.24 20.90 -41.12
C VAL A 229 39.25 19.92 -41.74
N ILE A 230 40.46 19.77 -41.18
CA ILE A 230 41.47 18.82 -41.69
C ILE A 230 41.94 17.90 -40.56
N ALA A 231 41.03 17.08 -40.02
CA ALA A 231 41.40 15.94 -39.17
C ALA A 231 40.27 14.89 -39.03
N VAL A 232 39.48 14.63 -40.08
CA VAL A 232 38.65 13.41 -40.16
C VAL A 232 38.57 12.99 -41.63
N GLY A 233 39.24 11.90 -41.99
CA GLY A 233 39.08 11.31 -43.32
C GLY A 233 40.23 10.40 -43.73
N THR A 234 40.26 9.18 -43.21
CA THR A 234 40.80 7.92 -43.79
C THR A 234 40.81 6.91 -42.64
N GLY A 235 40.21 5.72 -42.70
CA GLY A 235 39.43 5.04 -43.70
C GLY A 235 38.83 3.78 -43.05
N ALA A 236 37.73 3.29 -43.63
CA ALA A 236 37.26 1.94 -43.36
C ALA A 236 38.04 0.95 -44.23
N LEU A 237 38.46 -0.19 -43.68
CA LEU A 237 38.20 -1.52 -44.25
C LEU A 237 38.86 -2.66 -43.43
N LEU A 238 38.02 -3.65 -43.12
CA LEU A 238 38.27 -5.08 -42.88
C LEU A 238 38.29 -5.63 -41.44
N TRP A 239 37.53 -6.72 -41.34
CA TRP A 239 37.05 -7.50 -40.22
C TRP A 239 38.13 -8.30 -39.45
N ALA A 240 37.72 -8.67 -38.22
CA ALA A 240 37.96 -9.93 -37.51
C ALA A 240 38.86 -9.86 -36.27
N ASN A 241 38.32 -10.46 -35.20
CA ASN A 241 38.89 -10.85 -33.91
C ASN A 241 38.96 -9.84 -32.75
N SER A 242 38.73 -10.42 -31.56
CA SER A 242 38.62 -9.89 -30.19
C SER A 242 37.39 -9.00 -29.94
N GLY A 243 36.43 -9.35 -29.09
CA GLY A 243 36.51 -10.18 -27.89
C GLY A 243 36.83 -9.28 -26.70
N ASP A 244 35.81 -9.12 -25.86
CA ASP A 244 35.75 -8.51 -24.52
C ASP A 244 35.61 -6.97 -24.37
N GLU A 245 34.56 -6.64 -23.58
CA GLU A 245 34.31 -5.44 -22.74
C GLU A 245 34.03 -4.11 -23.47
N ASP A 246 32.96 -3.33 -23.24
CA ASP A 246 32.07 -3.13 -22.08
C ASP A 246 30.64 -2.83 -22.54
N SER A 247 29.65 -3.45 -21.89
CA SER A 247 28.23 -3.08 -22.03
C SER A 247 27.92 -1.88 -21.13
N PRO A 248 27.05 -0.94 -21.55
CA PRO A 248 26.56 0.11 -20.65
C PRO A 248 25.74 -0.54 -19.53
N SER A 249 26.11 -0.22 -18.30
CA SER A 249 25.56 -0.72 -17.05
C SER A 249 24.04 -0.55 -17.01
N GLY A 250 23.33 -1.68 -17.04
CA GLY A 250 21.95 -1.73 -16.57
C GLY A 250 21.89 -1.43 -15.06
N PRO A 251 20.75 -0.99 -14.52
CA PRO A 251 20.59 -0.87 -13.09
C PRO A 251 20.82 -2.24 -12.44
N ASP A 252 21.75 -2.31 -11.47
CA ASP A 252 21.99 -3.50 -10.68
C ASP A 252 20.67 -3.97 -10.03
N PRO A 253 20.40 -5.29 -9.98
CA PRO A 253 19.27 -5.81 -9.23
C PRO A 253 19.48 -5.49 -7.75
N ALA A 254 18.72 -4.53 -7.22
CA ALA A 254 18.75 -4.18 -5.82
C ALA A 254 18.44 -5.43 -4.98
N THR A 255 19.43 -5.93 -4.24
CA THR A 255 19.34 -7.14 -3.40
C THR A 255 18.70 -6.88 -2.03
N SER A 256 18.21 -5.67 -1.78
CA SER A 256 17.65 -5.26 -0.50
C SER A 256 16.47 -4.33 -0.69
N PHE A 257 15.43 -4.51 0.13
CA PHE A 257 14.38 -3.52 0.27
C PHE A 257 14.99 -2.21 0.80
N ALA A 258 14.63 -1.07 0.20
CA ALA A 258 15.17 0.21 0.60
C ALA A 258 14.51 0.66 1.91
N THR A 259 15.25 0.73 3.01
CA THR A 259 14.84 1.45 4.23
C THR A 259 14.94 2.95 4.00
N ALA A 260 14.06 3.51 3.18
CA ALA A 260 13.76 4.94 3.21
C ALA A 260 12.78 5.22 4.36
N ALA A 261 12.85 6.42 4.95
CA ALA A 261 11.91 6.91 5.96
C ALA A 261 10.45 6.70 5.49
N PRO A 262 9.48 6.44 6.40
CA PRO A 262 8.17 5.96 6.02
C PRO A 262 7.42 7.02 5.21
N ALA A 263 7.40 6.87 3.89
CA ALA A 263 6.39 7.49 3.05
C ALA A 263 5.13 6.65 3.19
N ALA A 264 4.35 6.94 4.24
CA ALA A 264 3.01 6.39 4.40
C ALA A 264 2.11 6.98 3.30
N SER A 265 2.05 6.32 2.15
CA SER A 265 0.97 6.49 1.18
C SER A 265 -0.05 5.40 1.42
N ALA A 266 -1.16 5.74 2.06
CA ALA A 266 -2.33 4.87 2.06
C ALA A 266 -2.89 4.84 0.62
N ALA A 267 -2.43 3.89 -0.18
CA ALA A 267 -3.06 3.58 -1.46
C ALA A 267 -4.48 3.07 -1.19
N VAL A 268 -5.48 3.50 -1.97
CA VAL A 268 -6.78 2.85 -1.98
C VAL A 268 -6.61 1.45 -2.58
N PRO A 269 -6.77 0.36 -1.83
CA PRO A 269 -6.52 -0.97 -2.32
C PRO A 269 -7.82 -1.61 -2.81
N GLY A 270 -7.72 -2.36 -3.89
CA GLY A 270 -8.88 -3.11 -4.38
C GLY A 270 -8.59 -4.09 -5.49
N LEU A 271 -7.68 -3.75 -6.38
CA LEU A 271 -7.33 -4.65 -7.49
C LEU A 271 -5.84 -4.63 -7.79
N ARG A 272 -5.06 -3.80 -7.07
CA ARG A 272 -3.66 -3.53 -7.36
C ARG A 272 -2.76 -3.46 -6.13
N PRO A 273 -2.53 -4.56 -5.39
CA PRO A 273 -1.65 -4.53 -4.22
C PRO A 273 -0.26 -3.96 -4.54
N TRP A 274 0.29 -4.22 -5.75
CA TRP A 274 1.59 -3.73 -6.18
C TRP A 274 1.74 -2.20 -6.24
N THR A 275 0.65 -1.41 -6.29
CA THR A 275 0.75 0.07 -6.24
C THR A 275 1.15 0.60 -4.87
N GLN A 276 1.24 -0.27 -3.86
CA GLN A 276 1.76 0.06 -2.54
C GLN A 276 3.30 0.15 -2.52
N ALA A 277 3.97 -0.27 -3.60
CA ALA A 277 5.41 -0.20 -3.76
C ALA A 277 5.83 0.79 -4.86
N ALA A 278 7.08 1.24 -4.80
CA ALA A 278 7.65 2.06 -5.87
C ALA A 278 7.70 1.27 -7.19
N PRO A 279 7.38 1.88 -8.34
CA PRO A 279 7.46 1.18 -9.63
C PRO A 279 8.84 0.60 -9.91
N TYR A 280 8.87 -0.64 -10.42
CA TYR A 280 10.03 -1.46 -10.75
C TYR A 280 10.94 -1.83 -9.57
N SER A 281 10.47 -1.65 -8.33
CA SER A 281 11.23 -1.98 -7.13
C SER A 281 11.21 -3.48 -6.80
N ALA A 282 12.13 -3.91 -5.93
CA ALA A 282 12.13 -5.28 -5.42
C ALA A 282 10.87 -5.55 -4.58
N GLU A 283 10.37 -4.52 -3.89
CA GLU A 283 9.11 -4.51 -3.16
C GLU A 283 7.93 -4.79 -4.10
N GLU A 284 7.85 -4.11 -5.24
CA GLU A 284 6.79 -4.33 -6.24
C GLU A 284 6.85 -5.76 -6.76
N ARG A 285 8.04 -6.25 -7.10
CA ARG A 285 8.24 -7.61 -7.61
C ARG A 285 7.82 -8.66 -6.58
N ALA A 286 8.25 -8.53 -5.33
CA ALA A 286 7.88 -9.44 -4.26
C ALA A 286 6.36 -9.44 -4.02
N LEU A 287 5.74 -8.26 -4.03
CA LEU A 287 4.30 -8.10 -3.86
C LEU A 287 3.51 -8.72 -5.02
N ALA A 288 3.98 -8.53 -6.26
CA ALA A 288 3.38 -9.15 -7.45
C ALA A 288 3.44 -10.68 -7.41
N ILE A 289 4.52 -11.25 -6.88
CA ILE A 289 4.67 -12.71 -6.76
C ILE A 289 3.79 -13.27 -5.64
N ALA A 290 3.79 -12.64 -4.47
CA ALA A 290 3.19 -13.22 -3.27
C ALA A 290 1.70 -12.88 -3.09
N ALA A 291 1.28 -11.64 -3.39
CA ALA A 291 -0.09 -11.16 -3.11
C ALA A 291 -1.22 -12.03 -3.69
N PRO A 292 -1.12 -12.62 -4.90
CA PRO A 292 -2.17 -13.48 -5.45
C PRO A 292 -2.51 -14.71 -4.60
N SER A 293 -1.54 -15.16 -3.79
CA SER A 293 -1.72 -16.32 -2.91
C SER A 293 -2.46 -15.98 -1.62
N LEU A 294 -2.61 -14.70 -1.26
CA LEU A 294 -3.21 -14.30 0.00
C LEU A 294 -4.71 -14.59 0.01
N VAL A 295 -5.18 -15.05 1.16
CA VAL A 295 -6.57 -15.42 1.41
C VAL A 295 -7.06 -14.71 2.65
N PHE A 296 -8.21 -14.06 2.55
CA PHE A 296 -8.97 -13.63 3.71
C PHE A 296 -9.73 -14.84 4.25
N VAL A 297 -9.44 -15.23 5.48
CA VAL A 297 -10.05 -16.38 6.15
C VAL A 297 -11.05 -15.89 7.18
N GLU A 298 -12.32 -16.24 7.01
CA GLU A 298 -13.35 -16.05 8.04
C GLU A 298 -13.77 -17.41 8.60
N ALA A 299 -13.74 -17.53 9.93
CA ALA A 299 -14.27 -18.69 10.64
C ALA A 299 -15.42 -18.25 11.57
N SER A 300 -16.57 -18.91 11.44
CA SER A 300 -17.72 -18.71 12.32
C SER A 300 -17.86 -19.90 13.27
N PHE A 301 -18.16 -19.60 14.53
CA PHE A 301 -18.33 -20.59 15.59
C PHE A 301 -19.68 -20.40 16.26
N THR A 302 -20.51 -21.44 16.27
CA THR A 302 -21.88 -21.38 16.78
C THR A 302 -22.10 -22.44 17.85
N GLY A 303 -22.64 -22.03 18.98
CA GLY A 303 -22.87 -22.93 20.11
C GLY A 303 -23.73 -22.35 21.23
N MET A 304 -23.98 -23.13 22.26
CA MET A 304 -24.70 -22.76 23.47
C MET A 304 -23.72 -22.49 24.60
N LEU A 305 -23.88 -21.35 25.28
CA LEU A 305 -23.26 -21.15 26.58
C LEU A 305 -24.10 -21.82 27.66
N ARG A 306 -23.49 -22.67 28.48
CA ARG A 306 -24.14 -23.44 29.54
C ARG A 306 -23.45 -23.25 30.86
N ASP A 307 -24.19 -23.33 31.96
CA ASP A 307 -23.63 -23.44 33.30
C ASP A 307 -22.93 -24.80 33.46
N ALA A 308 -21.68 -24.78 33.94
CA ALA A 308 -20.83 -25.96 33.94
C ALA A 308 -21.28 -27.06 34.92
N LYS A 309 -22.11 -26.73 35.93
CA LYS A 309 -22.61 -27.68 36.93
C LYS A 309 -23.94 -28.29 36.52
N SER A 310 -24.87 -27.47 36.05
CA SER A 310 -26.24 -27.87 35.73
C SER A 310 -26.44 -28.24 34.26
N ASN A 311 -25.50 -27.90 33.36
CA ASN A 311 -25.65 -27.94 31.91
C ASN A 311 -26.83 -27.11 31.37
N ALA A 312 -27.46 -26.29 32.23
CA ALA A 312 -28.55 -25.42 31.83
C ALA A 312 -28.00 -24.31 30.93
N PRO A 313 -28.66 -23.99 29.80
CA PRO A 313 -28.24 -22.91 28.94
C PRO A 313 -28.38 -21.57 29.67
N ILE A 314 -27.34 -20.73 29.61
CA ILE A 314 -27.37 -19.37 30.19
C ILE A 314 -27.90 -18.32 29.20
N SER A 315 -28.07 -18.71 27.94
CA SER A 315 -28.68 -17.94 26.86
C SER A 315 -29.79 -18.77 26.21
N PRO A 316 -30.95 -18.18 25.86
CA PRO A 316 -32.04 -18.91 25.22
C PRO A 316 -31.71 -19.31 23.76
N THR A 317 -30.78 -18.60 23.12
CA THR A 317 -30.38 -18.83 21.73
C THR A 317 -28.90 -19.13 21.61
N PRO A 318 -28.48 -19.86 20.57
CA PRO A 318 -27.06 -20.06 20.27
C PRO A 318 -26.34 -18.73 20.06
N VAL A 319 -25.12 -18.66 20.58
CA VAL A 319 -24.21 -17.55 20.36
C VAL A 319 -23.33 -17.90 19.17
N THR A 320 -23.16 -16.94 18.26
CA THR A 320 -22.22 -17.04 17.15
C THR A 320 -21.19 -15.94 17.25
N PHE A 321 -19.91 -16.30 17.28
CA PHE A 321 -18.81 -15.36 17.12
C PHE A 321 -17.99 -15.71 15.89
N LYS A 322 -17.25 -14.73 15.38
CA LYS A 322 -16.45 -14.88 14.17
C LYS A 322 -15.00 -14.48 14.44
N ARG A 323 -14.09 -15.14 13.73
CA ARG A 323 -12.69 -14.76 13.62
C ARG A 323 -12.37 -14.48 12.16
N ARG A 324 -11.56 -13.47 11.95
CA ARG A 324 -11.13 -13.02 10.62
C ARG A 324 -9.63 -12.86 10.64
N CYS A 325 -8.98 -13.48 9.68
CA CYS A 325 -7.54 -13.58 9.60
C CYS A 325 -7.12 -13.56 8.14
N SER A 326 -5.81 -13.59 7.95
CA SER A 326 -5.16 -13.83 6.69
C SER A 326 -4.71 -15.29 6.60
N GLY A 327 -4.43 -15.73 5.39
CA GLY A 327 -3.86 -17.02 5.06
C GLY A 327 -3.18 -16.92 3.70
N PHE A 328 -2.51 -17.98 3.29
CA PHE A 328 -1.87 -18.04 1.97
C PHE A 328 -1.95 -19.45 1.37
N VAL A 329 -2.12 -19.49 0.05
CA VAL A 329 -2.21 -20.74 -0.72
C VAL A 329 -0.82 -21.34 -0.93
N VAL A 330 -0.67 -22.63 -0.61
CA VAL A 330 0.60 -23.36 -0.74
C VAL A 330 0.64 -24.30 -1.95
N ASN A 331 -0.51 -24.57 -2.59
CA ASN A 331 -0.58 -25.30 -3.86
C ASN A 331 -1.87 -24.99 -4.63
N ALA A 332 -1.86 -25.29 -5.92
CA ALA A 332 -2.99 -25.00 -6.81
C ALA A 332 -4.26 -25.78 -6.52
N ASP A 333 -4.17 -26.84 -5.72
CA ASP A 333 -5.33 -27.60 -5.24
C ASP A 333 -6.10 -26.85 -4.16
N GLY A 334 -5.63 -25.69 -3.67
CA GLY A 334 -6.35 -24.87 -2.71
C GLY A 334 -6.09 -25.23 -1.25
N MET A 335 -4.90 -25.76 -0.96
CA MET A 335 -4.41 -25.87 0.41
C MET A 335 -3.92 -24.50 0.87
N VAL A 336 -4.39 -24.07 2.04
CA VAL A 336 -4.11 -22.76 2.62
C VAL A 336 -3.50 -22.94 4.00
N VAL A 337 -2.42 -22.22 4.28
CA VAL A 337 -1.88 -22.08 5.63
C VAL A 337 -2.42 -20.80 6.24
N THR A 338 -2.83 -20.85 7.51
CA THR A 338 -3.35 -19.71 8.28
C THR A 338 -3.04 -19.91 9.77
N ASN A 339 -3.54 -19.02 10.63
CA ASN A 339 -3.42 -19.10 12.08
C ASN A 339 -4.37 -20.16 12.67
N GLY A 340 -3.85 -21.02 13.53
CA GLY A 340 -4.56 -22.15 14.14
C GLY A 340 -5.72 -21.70 15.01
N GLN A 341 -5.47 -20.76 15.92
CA GLN A 341 -6.50 -20.17 16.77
C GLN A 341 -7.60 -19.48 15.96
N CYS A 342 -7.33 -19.03 14.73
CA CYS A 342 -8.35 -18.45 13.87
C CYS A 342 -9.45 -19.44 13.49
N VAL A 343 -9.06 -20.64 13.05
CA VAL A 343 -9.97 -21.64 12.50
C VAL A 343 -10.36 -22.72 13.50
N ARG A 344 -9.57 -22.90 14.57
CA ARG A 344 -9.83 -23.82 15.67
C ARG A 344 -9.28 -23.23 16.98
N PRO A 345 -9.97 -22.26 17.59
CA PRO A 345 -9.59 -21.73 18.89
C PRO A 345 -9.62 -22.82 19.96
N THR A 346 -8.84 -22.63 21.04
CA THR A 346 -8.98 -23.50 22.23
C THR A 346 -10.36 -23.34 22.85
N ASP A 347 -10.82 -24.35 23.60
CA ASP A 347 -12.12 -24.30 24.29
C ASP A 347 -12.25 -23.07 25.20
N ASP A 348 -11.18 -22.70 25.89
CA ASP A 348 -11.14 -21.53 26.76
C ASP A 348 -11.25 -20.23 25.95
N SER A 349 -10.50 -20.11 24.84
CA SER A 349 -10.59 -18.95 23.94
C SER A 349 -11.98 -18.84 23.32
N ALA A 350 -12.55 -19.95 22.85
CA ALA A 350 -13.89 -19.99 22.25
C ALA A 350 -14.96 -19.59 23.27
N ARG A 351 -14.86 -20.11 24.50
CA ARG A 351 -15.76 -19.80 25.61
C ARG A 351 -15.70 -18.32 25.99
N GLU A 352 -14.49 -17.76 26.14
CA GLU A 352 -14.30 -16.34 26.44
C GLU A 352 -14.93 -15.46 25.37
N ARG A 353 -14.67 -15.75 24.08
CA ARG A 353 -15.23 -14.99 22.95
C ARG A 353 -16.74 -15.07 22.90
N ALA A 354 -17.32 -16.26 23.10
CA ALA A 354 -18.76 -16.45 23.18
C ALA A 354 -19.36 -15.65 24.35
N LEU A 355 -18.70 -15.60 25.51
CA LEU A 355 -19.13 -14.79 26.66
C LEU A 355 -19.08 -13.29 26.36
N TYR A 356 -18.03 -12.81 25.69
CA TYR A 356 -17.97 -11.42 25.23
C TYR A 356 -19.09 -11.09 24.24
N THR A 357 -19.40 -12.00 23.31
CA THR A 357 -20.52 -11.82 22.37
C THR A 357 -21.85 -11.77 23.12
N LEU A 358 -22.11 -12.69 24.04
CA LEU A 358 -23.32 -12.68 24.85
C LEU A 358 -23.40 -11.42 25.72
N GLY A 359 -22.29 -11.04 26.34
CA GLY A 359 -22.20 -9.84 27.17
C GLY A 359 -22.54 -8.57 26.39
N ARG A 360 -22.04 -8.43 25.16
CA ARG A 360 -22.40 -7.30 24.26
C ARG A 360 -23.90 -7.31 23.92
N ILE A 361 -24.48 -8.48 23.64
CA ILE A 361 -25.93 -8.61 23.45
C ILE A 361 -26.70 -8.15 24.70
N LEU A 362 -26.23 -8.53 25.91
CA LEU A 362 -26.84 -8.08 27.16
C LEU A 362 -26.68 -6.57 27.39
N VAL A 363 -25.58 -5.97 26.94
CA VAL A 363 -25.37 -4.52 26.96
C VAL A 363 -26.37 -3.82 26.04
N ASP A 364 -26.52 -4.30 24.81
CA ASP A 364 -27.49 -3.76 23.84
C ASP A 364 -28.94 -3.87 24.37
N GLN A 365 -29.24 -4.95 25.10
CA GLN A 365 -30.53 -5.16 25.77
C GLN A 365 -30.68 -4.37 27.09
N LYS A 366 -29.68 -3.57 27.49
CA LYS A 366 -29.63 -2.82 28.75
C LYS A 366 -29.74 -3.70 30.02
N ARG A 367 -29.34 -4.97 29.91
CA ARG A 367 -29.27 -5.96 31.02
C ARG A 367 -27.88 -6.05 31.65
N LEU A 368 -26.89 -5.44 31.00
CA LEU A 368 -25.51 -5.30 31.47
C LEU A 368 -25.03 -3.89 31.10
N THR A 369 -24.19 -3.25 31.91
CA THR A 369 -23.57 -1.97 31.53
C THR A 369 -22.31 -2.24 30.69
N ALA A 370 -21.95 -1.33 29.78
CA ALA A 370 -20.73 -1.48 28.98
C ALA A 370 -19.48 -1.63 29.86
N ALA A 371 -19.38 -0.86 30.95
CA ALA A 371 -18.30 -0.97 31.93
C ALA A 371 -18.33 -2.29 32.75
N GLY A 372 -19.48 -2.97 32.81
CA GLY A 372 -19.64 -4.25 33.50
C GLY A 372 -19.25 -5.46 32.66
N LEU A 373 -18.95 -5.29 31.36
CA LEU A 373 -18.70 -6.40 30.42
C LEU A 373 -17.52 -7.28 30.85
N ASP A 374 -16.36 -6.69 31.11
CA ASP A 374 -15.16 -7.46 31.51
C ASP A 374 -15.35 -8.17 32.85
N GLY A 375 -16.07 -7.53 33.79
CA GLY A 375 -16.45 -8.14 35.06
C GLY A 375 -17.37 -9.35 34.87
N TYR A 376 -18.36 -9.23 33.97
CA TYR A 376 -19.26 -10.33 33.62
C TYR A 376 -18.50 -11.52 33.01
N VAL A 377 -17.66 -11.28 32.00
CA VAL A 377 -16.90 -12.35 31.33
C VAL A 377 -15.98 -13.05 32.32
N ARG A 378 -15.15 -12.29 33.06
CA ARG A 378 -14.24 -12.83 34.07
C ARG A 378 -14.95 -13.69 35.12
N THR A 379 -16.13 -13.25 35.58
CA THR A 379 -16.92 -14.01 36.57
C THR A 379 -17.50 -15.30 35.98
N LYS A 380 -17.95 -15.26 34.72
CA LYS A 380 -18.61 -16.41 34.08
C LYS A 380 -17.66 -17.40 33.44
N LEU A 381 -16.41 -17.01 33.15
CA LEU A 381 -15.46 -17.83 32.41
C LEU A 381 -15.17 -19.16 33.11
N ALA A 382 -15.07 -19.17 34.45
CA ALA A 382 -14.78 -20.39 35.22
C ALA A 382 -16.02 -21.29 35.45
N THR A 383 -17.23 -20.77 35.26
CA THR A 383 -18.48 -21.50 35.58
C THR A 383 -19.30 -21.85 34.35
N THR A 384 -18.77 -21.65 33.14
CA THR A 384 -19.51 -21.89 31.91
C THR A 384 -18.79 -22.86 30.99
N ARG A 385 -19.54 -23.44 30.05
CA ARG A 385 -19.03 -24.24 28.93
C ARG A 385 -19.63 -23.70 27.64
N PHE A 386 -18.90 -23.83 26.53
CA PHE A 386 -19.40 -23.51 25.20
C PHE A 386 -19.52 -24.82 24.41
N THR A 387 -20.75 -25.24 24.12
CA THR A 387 -21.07 -26.55 23.53
C THR A 387 -21.87 -26.37 22.24
N GLY A 388 -22.17 -27.47 21.56
CA GLY A 388 -23.20 -27.50 20.51
C GLY A 388 -24.61 -27.39 21.09
N THR A 389 -25.59 -27.62 20.21
CA THR A 389 -27.01 -27.63 20.58
C THR A 389 -27.32 -28.67 21.67
N ASP A 390 -26.72 -29.86 21.54
CA ASP A 390 -26.68 -30.89 22.58
C ASP A 390 -25.56 -30.56 23.57
N PRO A 391 -25.79 -30.59 24.91
CA PRO A 391 -24.73 -30.42 25.90
C PRO A 391 -23.48 -31.28 25.69
N ALA A 392 -23.61 -32.48 25.12
CA ALA A 392 -22.49 -33.39 24.89
C ALA A 392 -21.76 -33.14 23.57
N SER A 393 -22.34 -32.38 22.64
CA SER A 393 -21.71 -32.12 21.34
C SER A 393 -20.79 -30.90 21.40
N PRO A 394 -19.70 -30.88 20.59
CA PRO A 394 -18.87 -29.69 20.45
C PRO A 394 -19.66 -28.58 19.73
N PHE A 395 -19.22 -27.33 19.90
CA PHE A 395 -19.72 -26.22 19.09
C PHE A 395 -19.38 -26.45 17.61
N THR A 396 -20.17 -25.88 16.71
CA THR A 396 -19.94 -26.02 15.27
C THR A 396 -19.02 -24.92 14.77
N SER A 397 -18.22 -25.24 13.74
CA SER A 397 -17.33 -24.29 13.06
C SER A 397 -17.53 -24.35 11.55
N GLN A 398 -17.55 -23.20 10.90
CA GLN A 398 -17.49 -23.09 9.44
C GLN A 398 -16.36 -22.16 9.05
N VAL A 399 -15.61 -22.51 7.99
CA VAL A 399 -14.50 -21.70 7.48
C VAL A 399 -14.78 -21.33 6.02
N SER A 400 -14.51 -20.10 5.65
CA SER A 400 -14.54 -19.63 4.26
C SER A 400 -13.30 -18.80 3.93
N GLY A 401 -12.90 -18.86 2.66
CA GLY A 401 -11.80 -18.07 2.08
C GLY A 401 -12.32 -17.08 1.03
N GLN A 402 -11.72 -15.91 0.95
CA GLN A 402 -11.93 -14.92 -0.12
C GLN A 402 -10.59 -14.40 -0.61
N PHE A 403 -10.53 -13.97 -1.87
CA PHE A 403 -9.31 -13.49 -2.53
C PHE A 403 -9.46 -12.04 -2.96
N ASN A 404 -8.34 -11.35 -3.22
CA ASN A 404 -8.30 -9.96 -3.64
C ASN A 404 -9.00 -9.04 -2.64
N VAL A 405 -10.25 -8.64 -2.92
CA VAL A 405 -11.11 -7.87 -2.01
C VAL A 405 -12.10 -8.81 -1.36
N ALA A 406 -12.06 -8.88 -0.04
CA ALA A 406 -13.00 -9.66 0.73
C ALA A 406 -14.04 -8.76 1.40
N ARG A 407 -15.19 -9.34 1.74
CA ARG A 407 -16.16 -8.72 2.64
C ARG A 407 -16.43 -9.63 3.83
N GLY A 408 -16.54 -9.02 5.00
CA GLY A 408 -16.98 -9.72 6.19
C GLY A 408 -18.39 -10.30 6.02
N ASP A 409 -18.66 -11.40 6.72
CA ASP A 409 -19.97 -12.04 6.77
C ASP A 409 -20.44 -12.75 5.49
N LEU A 410 -19.54 -13.03 4.55
CA LEU A 410 -19.83 -13.86 3.39
C LEU A 410 -19.41 -15.32 3.62
N ALA A 411 -20.39 -16.22 3.48
CA ALA A 411 -20.19 -17.68 3.57
C ALA A 411 -20.38 -18.40 2.22
N ALA A 412 -20.84 -17.68 1.20
CA ALA A 412 -21.04 -18.17 -0.15
C ALA A 412 -20.48 -17.17 -1.16
N SER A 413 -20.46 -17.56 -2.45
CA SER A 413 -19.86 -16.80 -3.56
C SER A 413 -20.00 -15.27 -3.39
N PRO A 414 -18.89 -14.52 -3.41
CA PRO A 414 -17.53 -14.90 -3.80
C PRO A 414 -16.72 -15.70 -2.74
N ALA A 415 -17.27 -15.96 -1.54
CA ALA A 415 -16.58 -16.76 -0.54
C ALA A 415 -16.57 -18.25 -0.88
N VAL A 416 -15.42 -18.88 -0.68
CA VAL A 416 -15.14 -20.29 -0.97
C VAL A 416 -15.18 -21.09 0.33
N PRO A 417 -16.03 -22.12 0.46
CA PRO A 417 -16.06 -22.97 1.64
C PRO A 417 -14.73 -23.69 1.87
N GLY A 418 -14.31 -23.77 3.14
CA GLY A 418 -13.07 -24.43 3.56
C GLY A 418 -13.28 -25.49 4.65
N GLN A 419 -12.41 -26.49 4.66
CA GLN A 419 -12.34 -27.51 5.70
C GLN A 419 -10.99 -27.47 6.39
N VAL A 420 -10.98 -27.48 7.73
CA VAL A 420 -9.74 -27.54 8.51
C VAL A 420 -9.17 -28.96 8.44
N VAL A 421 -7.98 -29.09 7.87
CA VAL A 421 -7.27 -30.37 7.70
C VAL A 421 -6.45 -30.70 8.94
N ARG A 422 -5.62 -29.76 9.38
CA ARG A 422 -4.77 -29.93 10.56
C ARG A 422 -4.50 -28.60 11.25
N VAL A 423 -4.25 -28.64 12.56
CA VAL A 423 -3.99 -27.47 13.39
C VAL A 423 -2.88 -27.81 14.37
N LEU A 424 -1.92 -26.91 14.54
CA LEU A 424 -0.94 -26.93 15.61
C LEU A 424 -1.48 -26.15 16.81
N GLU A 425 -1.20 -26.67 18.00
CA GLU A 425 -1.51 -25.99 19.25
C GLU A 425 -0.84 -24.61 19.32
N PRO A 426 -1.37 -23.67 20.13
CA PRO A 426 -0.79 -22.33 20.27
C PRO A 426 0.72 -22.39 20.55
N ASP A 427 1.14 -23.20 21.50
CA ASP A 427 2.55 -23.28 21.90
C ASP A 427 3.41 -24.09 20.93
N ALA A 428 2.82 -24.77 19.96
CA ALA A 428 3.51 -25.52 18.91
C ALA A 428 3.60 -24.73 17.59
N GLY A 429 3.34 -23.41 17.61
CA GLY A 429 3.46 -22.53 16.44
C GLY A 429 2.15 -21.99 15.91
N ASN A 430 0.99 -22.39 16.45
CA ASN A 430 -0.31 -21.77 16.18
C ASN A 430 -0.64 -21.64 14.67
N LEU A 431 -0.33 -22.66 13.87
CA LEU A 431 -0.65 -22.71 12.44
C LEU A 431 -1.74 -23.73 12.14
N ALA A 432 -2.45 -23.55 11.03
CA ALA A 432 -3.41 -24.51 10.52
C ALA A 432 -3.33 -24.64 9.01
N VAL A 433 -3.74 -25.82 8.52
CA VAL A 433 -3.98 -26.10 7.10
C VAL A 433 -5.48 -26.20 6.87
N VAL A 434 -5.96 -25.47 5.88
CA VAL A 434 -7.35 -25.46 5.42
C VAL A 434 -7.39 -25.85 3.95
N LYS A 435 -8.30 -26.76 3.58
CA LYS A 435 -8.61 -27.06 2.18
C LYS A 435 -9.79 -26.19 1.74
N LEU A 436 -9.56 -25.28 0.79
CA LEU A 436 -10.64 -24.55 0.14
C LEU A 436 -11.26 -25.41 -0.97
N SER A 437 -12.57 -25.26 -1.21
CA SER A 437 -13.33 -25.97 -2.24
C SER A 437 -13.17 -25.32 -3.63
N GLN A 438 -11.96 -24.90 -3.96
CA GLN A 438 -11.58 -24.31 -5.25
C GLN A 438 -10.19 -24.81 -5.63
N ALA A 439 -9.96 -25.01 -6.92
CA ALA A 439 -8.68 -25.39 -7.51
C ALA A 439 -8.19 -24.27 -8.43
N LYS A 440 -6.98 -24.43 -8.99
CA LYS A 440 -6.29 -23.42 -9.82
C LYS A 440 -6.11 -22.10 -9.06
N LEU A 441 -5.71 -22.23 -7.81
CA LEU A 441 -5.41 -21.08 -6.95
C LEU A 441 -3.92 -20.74 -7.05
N PRO A 442 -3.54 -19.45 -7.19
CA PRO A 442 -2.14 -19.06 -7.24
C PRO A 442 -1.43 -19.44 -5.94
N ALA A 443 -0.34 -20.20 -6.04
CA ALA A 443 0.43 -20.64 -4.88
C ALA A 443 1.68 -19.80 -4.68
N VAL A 444 2.12 -19.63 -3.43
CA VAL A 444 3.42 -19.02 -3.09
C VAL A 444 4.45 -20.08 -2.72
N GLU A 445 5.71 -19.79 -3.00
CA GLU A 445 6.83 -20.64 -2.58
C GLU A 445 7.20 -20.38 -1.12
N LEU A 446 7.52 -21.45 -0.41
CA LEU A 446 8.17 -21.35 0.89
C LEU A 446 9.68 -21.12 0.71
N GLY A 447 10.21 -20.18 1.47
CA GLY A 447 11.64 -19.89 1.55
C GLY A 447 12.41 -20.96 2.32
N PRO A 448 13.71 -20.73 2.58
CA PRO A 448 14.53 -21.65 3.36
C PRO A 448 13.96 -21.87 4.77
N ALA A 449 14.22 -23.04 5.34
CA ALA A 449 13.77 -23.39 6.69
C ALA A 449 14.42 -22.54 7.78
N GLU A 450 15.63 -22.04 7.52
CA GLU A 450 16.29 -21.06 8.38
C GLU A 450 15.57 -19.72 8.26
N GLY A 451 15.04 -19.24 9.39
CA GLY A 451 14.32 -17.98 9.46
C GLY A 451 15.26 -16.78 9.29
N PRO A 452 14.73 -15.61 8.95
CA PRO A 452 15.53 -14.40 8.77
C PRO A 452 16.16 -13.97 10.11
N GLY A 453 17.44 -13.61 10.08
CA GLY A 453 18.17 -13.14 11.26
C GLY A 453 17.80 -11.70 11.65
N PRO A 454 18.15 -11.25 12.88
CA PRO A 454 18.00 -9.85 13.29
C PRO A 454 18.64 -8.88 12.28
N GLY A 455 17.97 -7.76 12.04
CA GLY A 455 18.36 -6.76 11.05
C GLY A 455 17.82 -7.01 9.63
N SER A 456 17.34 -8.22 9.33
CA SER A 456 16.75 -8.54 8.02
C SER A 456 15.54 -7.67 7.73
N VAL A 457 15.49 -7.10 6.53
CA VAL A 457 14.35 -6.32 6.03
C VAL A 457 13.45 -7.23 5.23
N LEU A 458 12.15 -7.21 5.54
CA LEU A 458 11.13 -8.10 4.97
C LEU A 458 9.93 -7.27 4.52
N LEU A 459 9.14 -7.84 3.61
CA LEU A 459 7.83 -7.30 3.29
C LEU A 459 6.76 -8.15 4.00
N LEU A 460 6.02 -7.53 4.92
CA LEU A 460 4.86 -8.14 5.57
C LEU A 460 3.63 -7.99 4.67
N LEU A 461 2.81 -9.03 4.52
CA LEU A 461 1.57 -9.01 3.76
C LEU A 461 0.43 -9.64 4.56
N GLY A 462 -0.74 -9.02 4.51
CA GLY A 462 -1.95 -9.55 5.15
C GLY A 462 -3.17 -8.70 4.85
N TYR A 463 -4.35 -9.26 5.15
CA TYR A 463 -5.61 -8.53 5.07
C TYR A 463 -5.76 -7.53 6.20
N GLN A 464 -6.33 -6.38 5.86
CA GLN A 464 -6.71 -5.32 6.78
C GLN A 464 -7.98 -4.64 6.31
N THR A 465 -8.61 -3.85 7.18
CA THR A 465 -9.73 -2.97 6.84
C THR A 465 -9.57 -1.61 7.50
N THR A 466 -10.02 -0.57 6.80
CA THR A 466 -10.19 0.78 7.36
C THR A 466 -11.61 1.02 7.88
N ASP A 467 -12.53 0.07 7.65
CA ASP A 467 -13.93 0.21 8.06
C ASP A 467 -14.05 0.08 9.58
N THR A 468 -14.72 1.05 10.20
CA THR A 468 -15.01 1.03 11.64
C THR A 468 -16.15 0.08 11.98
N ALA A 469 -17.07 -0.15 11.04
CA ALA A 469 -18.17 -1.10 11.16
C ALA A 469 -17.72 -2.49 10.71
N PHE A 470 -17.53 -3.42 11.65
CA PHE A 470 -17.03 -4.75 11.31
C PHE A 470 -18.01 -5.58 10.45
N ARG A 471 -19.32 -5.36 10.55
CA ARG A 471 -20.30 -6.14 9.77
C ARG A 471 -20.27 -5.69 8.31
N GLY A 472 -19.99 -6.63 7.39
CA GLY A 472 -19.84 -6.31 5.97
C GLY A 472 -18.62 -5.46 5.60
N ALA A 473 -17.68 -5.24 6.54
CA ALA A 473 -16.44 -4.51 6.28
C ALA A 473 -15.71 -5.05 5.04
N ARG A 474 -15.13 -4.13 4.25
CA ARG A 474 -14.28 -4.45 3.12
C ARG A 474 -12.85 -4.68 3.62
N PHE A 475 -12.28 -5.82 3.23
CA PHE A 475 -10.90 -6.19 3.55
C PHE A 475 -10.06 -6.27 2.29
N THR A 476 -8.84 -5.77 2.38
CA THR A 476 -7.87 -5.69 1.28
C THR A 476 -6.52 -6.19 1.74
N VAL A 477 -5.71 -6.69 0.80
CA VAL A 477 -4.31 -7.02 1.06
C VAL A 477 -3.53 -5.73 1.22
N GLU A 478 -2.91 -5.56 2.37
CA GLU A 478 -1.93 -4.52 2.67
C GLU A 478 -0.54 -5.13 2.76
N SER A 479 0.45 -4.28 2.52
CA SER A 479 1.86 -4.61 2.63
C SER A 479 2.60 -3.56 3.44
N LYS A 480 3.65 -3.99 4.14
CA LYS A 480 4.47 -3.09 4.96
C LYS A 480 5.91 -3.59 5.04
N VAL A 481 6.86 -2.72 4.78
CA VAL A 481 8.28 -3.03 5.00
C VAL A 481 8.56 -3.03 6.49
N VAL A 482 9.14 -4.11 6.98
CA VAL A 482 9.47 -4.31 8.40
C VAL A 482 10.89 -4.83 8.55
N GLN A 483 11.44 -4.68 9.75
CA GLN A 483 12.76 -5.20 10.10
C GLN A 483 12.64 -6.21 11.25
N VAL A 484 13.37 -7.32 11.15
CA VAL A 484 13.50 -8.28 12.24
C VAL A 484 14.32 -7.64 13.37
N THR A 485 13.71 -7.46 14.53
CA THR A 485 14.34 -6.83 15.70
C THR A 485 15.02 -7.84 16.61
N GLY A 486 14.63 -9.11 16.53
CA GLY A 486 15.19 -10.16 17.36
C GLY A 486 14.46 -11.49 17.19
N THR A 487 14.80 -12.43 18.06
CA THR A 487 14.15 -13.73 18.18
C THR A 487 13.64 -13.92 19.60
N GLY A 488 12.67 -14.81 19.78
CA GLY A 488 12.38 -15.33 21.09
C GLY A 488 11.38 -16.46 21.08
N ASP A 489 11.15 -17.03 22.24
CA ASP A 489 10.37 -18.25 22.36
C ASP A 489 8.89 -17.92 22.53
N GLN A 490 8.07 -18.69 21.83
CA GLN A 490 6.63 -18.66 21.94
C GLN A 490 6.13 -20.10 22.04
N GLY A 491 6.11 -20.60 23.28
CA GLY A 491 5.93 -22.03 23.55
C GLY A 491 7.20 -22.80 23.20
N SER A 492 7.08 -23.84 22.37
CA SER A 492 8.20 -24.64 21.88
C SER A 492 8.79 -24.14 20.56
N VAL A 493 8.31 -23.00 20.04
CA VAL A 493 8.74 -22.45 18.75
C VAL A 493 9.49 -21.13 18.94
N ALA A 494 10.70 -21.04 18.39
CA ALA A 494 11.44 -19.79 18.29
C ALA A 494 10.89 -18.95 17.14
N VAL A 495 10.28 -17.81 17.47
CA VAL A 495 9.70 -16.85 16.53
C VAL A 495 10.64 -15.68 16.30
N GLN A 496 10.63 -15.11 15.10
CA GLN A 496 11.26 -13.80 14.83
C GLN A 496 10.29 -12.69 15.25
N ARG A 497 10.82 -11.59 15.79
CA ARG A 497 10.05 -10.38 16.09
C ARG A 497 10.35 -9.30 15.07
N VAL A 498 9.33 -8.55 14.68
CA VAL A 498 9.46 -7.40 13.78
C VAL A 498 9.10 -6.10 14.49
N ASN A 499 9.61 -4.99 13.96
CA ASN A 499 9.43 -3.66 14.56
C ASN A 499 8.01 -3.10 14.43
N ASP A 500 7.20 -3.62 13.52
CA ASP A 500 5.88 -3.07 13.20
C ASP A 500 4.93 -4.13 12.64
N ASP A 501 3.64 -3.80 12.54
CA ASP A 501 2.59 -4.68 12.03
C ASP A 501 1.64 -3.97 11.05
N ILE A 502 0.82 -4.77 10.35
CA ILE A 502 -0.28 -4.29 9.47
C ILE A 502 -1.56 -4.07 10.27
N GLY A 503 -1.72 -4.77 11.39
CA GLY A 503 -2.87 -4.73 12.29
C GLY A 503 -3.56 -6.07 12.46
N ILE A 504 -4.64 -6.09 13.24
CA ILE A 504 -5.16 -7.31 13.90
C ILE A 504 -5.62 -8.43 12.95
N TYR A 505 -6.03 -8.12 11.71
CA TYR A 505 -6.51 -9.13 10.74
C TYR A 505 -5.38 -9.77 9.93
N SER A 506 -4.14 -9.29 10.08
CA SER A 506 -2.96 -9.84 9.39
C SER A 506 -2.47 -11.18 9.94
N HIS A 507 -3.04 -11.68 11.04
CA HIS A 507 -2.72 -13.02 11.58
C HIS A 507 -2.86 -14.10 10.51
N GLY A 508 -1.89 -15.00 10.42
CA GLY A 508 -1.84 -16.02 9.36
C GLY A 508 -1.40 -15.49 7.99
N GLY A 509 -1.12 -14.19 7.87
CA GLY A 509 -0.46 -13.59 6.71
C GLY A 509 1.01 -14.01 6.64
N ILE A 510 1.79 -13.37 5.77
CA ILE A 510 3.15 -13.80 5.46
C ILE A 510 4.14 -12.65 5.57
N ALA A 511 5.38 -12.98 5.94
CA ALA A 511 6.55 -12.16 5.66
C ALA A 511 7.30 -12.78 4.49
N VAL A 512 7.69 -11.97 3.51
CA VAL A 512 8.40 -12.42 2.31
C VAL A 512 9.75 -11.74 2.13
N ASP A 513 10.67 -12.44 1.46
CA ASP A 513 11.93 -11.90 0.98
C ASP A 513 11.77 -11.13 -0.34
N THR A 514 12.86 -10.54 -0.85
CA THR A 514 12.90 -9.81 -2.13
C THR A 514 12.60 -10.69 -3.34
N ALA A 515 12.67 -12.01 -3.20
CA ALA A 515 12.28 -12.96 -4.23
C ALA A 515 10.76 -13.27 -4.21
N GLY A 516 10.03 -12.80 -3.20
CA GLY A 516 8.61 -13.09 -3.00
C GLY A 516 8.34 -14.46 -2.38
N ARG A 517 9.34 -15.08 -1.73
CA ARG A 517 9.19 -16.36 -1.02
C ARG A 517 8.82 -16.11 0.44
N VAL A 518 7.96 -16.95 1.00
CA VAL A 518 7.53 -16.84 2.40
C VAL A 518 8.70 -17.22 3.31
N VAL A 519 9.12 -16.31 4.19
CA VAL A 519 10.17 -16.53 5.20
C VAL A 519 9.64 -16.54 6.63
N GLY A 520 8.34 -16.28 6.81
CA GLY A 520 7.65 -16.44 8.09
C GLY A 520 6.14 -16.24 7.96
N VAL A 521 5.38 -16.76 8.92
CA VAL A 521 3.92 -16.63 9.00
C VAL A 521 3.55 -15.74 10.19
N VAL A 522 2.69 -14.75 9.97
CA VAL A 522 2.37 -13.71 10.96
C VAL A 522 1.52 -14.27 12.11
N ASP A 523 1.94 -14.02 13.35
CA ASP A 523 1.21 -14.35 14.58
C ASP A 523 1.29 -13.20 15.62
N SER A 524 0.51 -13.30 16.70
CA SER A 524 0.58 -12.34 17.81
C SER A 524 1.93 -12.48 18.51
N ASP A 525 2.58 -11.36 18.80
CA ASP A 525 3.66 -11.34 19.79
C ASP A 525 3.05 -11.43 21.18
N ARG A 526 3.05 -12.65 21.74
CA ARG A 526 2.46 -12.93 23.07
C ARG A 526 3.28 -12.39 24.22
N ALA A 527 4.54 -12.00 23.98
CA ALA A 527 5.39 -11.40 25.00
C ALA A 527 5.18 -9.88 25.11
N ALA A 528 4.61 -9.26 24.08
CA ALA A 528 4.35 -7.83 24.03
C ALA A 528 2.94 -7.50 24.52
N ASP A 529 2.82 -6.42 25.29
CA ASP A 529 1.53 -5.89 25.71
C ASP A 529 0.68 -5.50 24.48
N GLY A 530 -0.59 -5.91 24.48
CA GLY A 530 -1.55 -5.57 23.42
C GLY A 530 -1.64 -6.58 22.27
N GLY A 531 -0.78 -7.60 22.21
CA GLY A 531 -0.94 -8.75 21.30
C GLY A 531 -0.83 -8.42 19.81
N ALA A 532 -0.04 -7.39 19.48
CA ALA A 532 0.22 -6.96 18.12
C ALA A 532 0.80 -8.08 17.23
N ASN A 533 0.55 -8.01 15.92
CA ASN A 533 0.90 -9.06 14.96
C ASN A 533 2.36 -8.94 14.50
N ARG A 534 3.28 -9.07 15.46
CA ARG A 534 4.72 -8.80 15.29
C ARG A 534 5.61 -10.03 15.48
N ALA A 535 5.02 -11.19 15.70
CA ALA A 535 5.74 -12.46 15.71
C ALA A 535 5.64 -13.12 14.33
N LEU A 536 6.75 -13.68 13.86
CA LEU A 536 6.82 -14.50 12.66
C LEU A 536 7.14 -15.94 13.08
N VAL A 537 6.18 -16.82 12.83
CA VAL A 537 6.36 -18.27 12.98
C VAL A 537 7.23 -18.76 11.81
N PRO A 538 8.30 -19.52 12.08
CA PRO A 538 9.26 -19.91 11.05
C PRO A 538 8.66 -20.86 10.02
N VAL A 539 9.19 -20.80 8.79
CA VAL A 539 8.78 -21.66 7.66
C VAL A 539 8.97 -23.15 7.96
N SER A 540 9.93 -23.51 8.80
CA SER A 540 10.14 -24.89 9.25
C SER A 540 8.91 -25.46 9.97
N ALA A 541 8.19 -24.65 10.75
CA ALA A 541 6.95 -25.06 11.40
C ALA A 541 5.82 -25.26 10.37
N ALA A 542 5.70 -24.34 9.39
CA ALA A 542 4.74 -24.49 8.30
C ALA A 542 5.03 -25.74 7.45
N THR A 543 6.30 -25.98 7.12
CA THR A 543 6.73 -27.15 6.33
C THR A 543 6.47 -28.45 7.07
N SER A 544 6.76 -28.51 8.37
CA SER A 544 6.47 -29.67 9.21
C SER A 544 4.97 -29.96 9.28
N LEU A 545 4.15 -28.92 9.49
CA LEU A 545 2.69 -29.03 9.47
C LEU A 545 2.16 -29.56 8.13
N LEU A 546 2.68 -29.05 7.01
CA LEU A 546 2.30 -29.51 5.68
C LEU A 546 2.68 -30.98 5.47
N GLY A 547 3.89 -31.38 5.86
CA GLY A 547 4.34 -32.77 5.83
C GLY A 547 3.44 -33.70 6.64
N GLU A 548 3.10 -33.31 7.87
CA GLU A 548 2.18 -34.05 8.75
C GLU A 548 0.74 -34.13 8.21
N ALA A 549 0.34 -33.18 7.37
CA ALA A 549 -0.94 -33.18 6.68
C ALA A 549 -0.91 -33.92 5.33
N GLY A 550 0.25 -34.43 4.90
CA GLY A 550 0.42 -35.07 3.60
C GLY A 550 0.36 -34.10 2.42
N VAL A 551 0.76 -32.85 2.63
CA VAL A 551 0.63 -31.74 1.68
C VAL A 551 2.01 -31.28 1.25
N SER A 552 2.20 -31.08 -0.05
CA SER A 552 3.42 -30.48 -0.60
C SER A 552 3.17 -29.01 -0.97
N ASN A 553 4.15 -28.15 -0.71
CA ASN A 553 4.20 -26.82 -1.30
C ASN A 553 4.69 -26.96 -2.75
N SER A 554 3.87 -26.53 -3.70
CA SER A 554 4.17 -26.70 -5.13
C SER A 554 3.51 -25.63 -5.97
N LEU A 555 4.28 -25.10 -6.92
CA LEU A 555 3.76 -24.23 -7.97
C LEU A 555 3.13 -25.04 -9.10
N SER A 556 2.03 -24.54 -9.65
CA SER A 556 1.48 -25.02 -10.91
C SER A 556 2.31 -24.57 -12.13
N ASP A 557 1.97 -25.05 -13.32
CA ASP A 557 2.56 -24.54 -14.56
C ASP A 557 2.18 -23.07 -14.82
N ALA A 558 0.95 -22.68 -14.49
CA ALA A 558 0.50 -21.30 -14.59
C ALA A 558 1.27 -20.39 -13.64
N ASP A 559 1.50 -20.84 -12.40
CA ASP A 559 2.33 -20.14 -11.40
C ASP A 559 3.77 -19.89 -11.89
N ARG A 560 4.39 -20.89 -12.51
CA ARG A 560 5.74 -20.79 -13.08
C ARG A 560 5.78 -19.85 -14.29
N LEU A 561 4.80 -19.97 -15.19
CA LEU A 561 4.68 -19.11 -16.37
C LEU A 561 4.44 -17.66 -15.97
N TYR A 562 3.61 -17.42 -14.95
CA TYR A 562 3.33 -16.11 -14.40
C TYR A 562 4.60 -15.43 -13.88
N ARG A 563 5.39 -16.15 -13.05
CA ARG A 563 6.68 -15.65 -12.55
C ARG A 563 7.67 -15.36 -13.66
N THR A 564 7.73 -16.22 -14.68
CA THR A 564 8.57 -15.99 -15.86
C THR A 564 8.15 -14.74 -16.64
N GLY A 565 6.84 -14.49 -16.74
CA GLY A 565 6.28 -13.28 -17.33
C GLY A 565 6.59 -12.02 -16.52
N LEU A 566 6.51 -12.09 -15.19
CA LEU A 566 6.94 -11.01 -14.30
C LEU A 566 8.45 -10.73 -14.43
N ASP A 567 9.29 -11.76 -14.45
CA ASP A 567 10.72 -11.59 -14.64
C ASP A 567 11.03 -10.90 -15.97
N ALA A 568 10.31 -11.26 -17.04
CA ALA A 568 10.42 -10.56 -18.31
C ALA A 568 9.99 -9.08 -18.19
N TRP A 569 8.91 -8.78 -17.47
CA TRP A 569 8.45 -7.41 -17.23
C TRP A 569 9.49 -6.57 -16.47
N PHE A 570 9.99 -7.06 -15.34
CA PHE A 570 10.97 -6.33 -14.51
C PHE A 570 12.34 -6.21 -15.19
N THR A 571 12.70 -7.16 -16.07
CA THR A 571 13.94 -7.08 -16.87
C THR A 571 13.78 -6.32 -18.20
N GLY A 572 12.61 -5.72 -18.46
CA GLY A 572 12.37 -4.89 -19.65
C GLY A 572 12.10 -5.67 -20.95
N ARG A 573 11.90 -6.99 -20.90
CA ARG A 573 11.54 -7.84 -22.04
C ARG A 573 10.03 -7.86 -22.27
N SER A 574 9.48 -6.70 -22.64
CA SER A 574 8.02 -6.47 -22.73
C SER A 574 7.28 -7.48 -23.61
N GLY A 575 7.79 -7.82 -24.80
CA GLY A 575 7.12 -8.78 -25.69
C GLY A 575 6.99 -10.19 -25.09
N THR A 576 8.03 -10.68 -24.40
CA THR A 576 7.96 -11.94 -23.65
C THR A 576 6.98 -11.84 -22.48
N ALA A 577 6.98 -10.71 -21.77
CA ALA A 577 6.06 -10.48 -20.66
C ALA A 577 4.59 -10.50 -21.15
N VAL A 578 4.26 -9.78 -22.24
CA VAL A 578 2.92 -9.79 -22.86
C VAL A 578 2.50 -11.21 -23.20
N SER A 579 3.35 -11.97 -23.90
CA SER A 579 3.05 -13.35 -24.31
C SER A 579 2.76 -14.27 -23.12
N HIS A 580 3.65 -14.31 -22.13
CA HIS A 580 3.52 -15.22 -21.00
C HIS A 580 2.36 -14.83 -20.08
N LEU A 581 2.18 -13.55 -19.79
CA LEU A 581 1.09 -13.07 -18.93
C LEU A 581 -0.28 -13.19 -19.62
N ALA A 582 -0.34 -13.10 -20.95
CA ALA A 582 -1.56 -13.40 -21.70
C ALA A 582 -1.95 -14.87 -21.57
N ALA A 583 -1.00 -15.80 -21.73
CA ALA A 583 -1.24 -17.23 -21.58
C ALA A 583 -1.71 -17.60 -20.16
N VAL A 584 -1.15 -16.96 -19.13
CA VAL A 584 -1.63 -17.13 -17.74
C VAL A 584 -3.04 -16.58 -17.58
N ALA A 585 -3.31 -15.37 -18.05
CA ALA A 585 -4.64 -14.76 -17.95
C ALA A 585 -5.72 -15.56 -18.68
N GLU A 586 -5.36 -16.28 -19.75
CA GLU A 586 -6.27 -17.18 -20.47
C GLU A 586 -6.51 -18.49 -19.69
N ALA A 587 -5.45 -19.10 -19.14
CA ALA A 587 -5.55 -20.32 -18.35
C ALA A 587 -6.25 -20.11 -16.99
N GLU A 588 -6.07 -18.92 -16.41
CA GLU A 588 -6.58 -18.50 -15.10
C GLU A 588 -7.23 -17.10 -15.19
N PRO A 589 -8.46 -16.99 -15.73
CA PRO A 589 -9.14 -15.70 -15.89
C PRO A 589 -9.37 -14.94 -14.57
N THR A 590 -9.34 -15.63 -13.44
CA THR A 590 -9.45 -15.04 -12.10
C THR A 590 -8.14 -14.42 -11.60
N ASN A 591 -7.01 -14.65 -12.28
CA ASN A 591 -5.74 -14.02 -12.00
C ASN A 591 -5.71 -12.59 -12.58
N LEU A 592 -6.40 -11.67 -11.88
CA LEU A 592 -6.51 -10.27 -12.27
C LEU A 592 -5.15 -9.57 -12.36
N LEU A 593 -4.16 -10.07 -11.62
CA LEU A 593 -2.81 -9.54 -11.61
C LEU A 593 -2.07 -9.82 -12.92
N ALA A 594 -2.22 -11.03 -13.47
CA ALA A 594 -1.67 -11.37 -14.78
C ALA A 594 -2.23 -10.46 -15.89
N GLN A 595 -3.54 -10.17 -15.86
CA GLN A 595 -4.16 -9.24 -16.81
C GLN A 595 -3.59 -7.83 -16.70
N ALA A 596 -3.40 -7.33 -15.48
CA ALA A 596 -2.89 -5.99 -15.25
C ALA A 596 -1.44 -5.83 -15.72
N TYR A 597 -0.54 -6.76 -15.36
CA TYR A 597 0.84 -6.71 -15.84
C TYR A 597 0.96 -6.95 -17.34
N ARG A 598 0.09 -7.79 -17.94
CA ARG A 598 0.01 -7.93 -19.41
C ARG A 598 -0.29 -6.58 -20.06
N GLN A 599 -1.26 -5.84 -19.53
CA GLN A 599 -1.62 -4.51 -20.04
C GLN A 599 -0.45 -3.53 -19.91
N SER A 600 0.20 -3.48 -18.74
CA SER A 600 1.37 -2.62 -18.54
C SER A 600 2.54 -2.97 -19.47
N ALA A 601 2.77 -4.26 -19.73
CA ALA A 601 3.77 -4.74 -20.67
C ALA A 601 3.46 -4.30 -22.11
N ALA A 602 2.20 -4.41 -22.54
CA ALA A 602 1.76 -3.99 -23.87
C ALA A 602 1.86 -2.46 -24.06
N ASP A 603 1.51 -1.69 -23.02
CA ASP A 603 1.61 -0.23 -23.08
C ASP A 603 3.08 0.22 -23.16
N ARG A 604 3.98 -0.45 -22.44
CA ARG A 604 5.43 -0.19 -22.53
C ARG A 604 6.00 -0.54 -23.91
N GLU A 605 5.54 -1.63 -24.52
CA GLU A 605 5.94 -2.01 -25.88
C GLU A 605 5.51 -0.97 -26.91
N LYS A 606 4.27 -0.46 -26.81
CA LYS A 606 3.78 0.63 -27.68
C LYS A 606 4.61 1.89 -27.53
N LEU A 607 4.91 2.30 -26.29
CA LEU A 607 5.74 3.48 -26.04
C LEU A 607 7.16 3.33 -26.61
N ALA A 608 7.75 2.13 -26.54
CA ALA A 608 9.06 1.85 -27.13
C ALA A 608 9.02 1.82 -28.67
N ALA A 609 7.90 1.41 -29.26
CA ALA A 609 7.70 1.44 -30.72
C ALA A 609 7.42 2.86 -31.25
N ASP A 610 6.77 3.71 -30.44
CA ASP A 610 6.46 5.11 -30.75
C ASP A 610 7.62 6.07 -30.47
N GLU A 611 8.66 5.64 -29.73
CA GLU A 611 9.91 6.39 -29.67
C GLU A 611 10.49 6.47 -31.09
N PRO A 612 10.68 7.68 -31.64
CA PRO A 612 11.31 7.82 -32.93
C PRO A 612 12.66 7.13 -32.86
N ASN A 613 12.88 6.10 -33.68
CA ASN A 613 14.20 5.59 -33.99
C ASN A 613 15.14 6.80 -34.02
N PRO A 614 16.21 6.87 -33.20
CA PRO A 614 17.17 7.96 -33.26
C PRO A 614 17.61 8.00 -34.71
N SER A 615 17.03 8.99 -35.38
CA SER A 615 16.80 8.98 -36.81
C SER A 615 18.10 8.67 -37.53
N ALA A 616 18.06 8.06 -38.72
CA ALA A 616 19.22 8.00 -39.62
C ALA A 616 19.77 9.40 -39.99
N LEU A 617 19.30 10.47 -39.36
CA LEU A 617 19.60 11.88 -39.57
C LEU A 617 21.07 12.22 -39.27
N PRO A 618 21.77 11.66 -38.24
CA PRO A 618 23.22 11.77 -38.16
C PRO A 618 23.88 11.10 -39.38
N ALA A 619 23.46 9.89 -39.77
CA ALA A 619 24.03 9.18 -40.91
C ALA A 619 23.79 9.90 -42.25
N VAL A 620 22.62 10.53 -42.43
CA VAL A 620 22.27 11.35 -43.60
C VAL A 620 23.03 12.68 -43.59
N ILE A 621 23.21 13.32 -42.43
CA ILE A 621 24.06 14.52 -42.31
C ILE A 621 25.52 14.18 -42.61
N PHE A 622 26.04 13.06 -42.10
CA PHE A 622 27.40 12.61 -42.38
C PHE A 622 27.59 12.23 -43.86
N ALA A 623 26.60 11.61 -44.50
CA ALA A 623 26.62 11.34 -45.93
C ALA A 623 26.58 12.64 -46.77
N ALA A 624 25.77 13.61 -46.37
CA ALA A 624 25.66 14.91 -47.05
C ALA A 624 26.95 15.75 -46.90
N LEU A 625 27.55 15.77 -45.71
CA LEU A 625 28.83 16.43 -45.45
C LEU A 625 29.98 15.75 -46.21
N GLY A 626 29.98 14.40 -46.27
CA GLY A 626 30.93 13.64 -47.07
C GLY A 626 30.83 13.97 -48.56
N GLY A 627 29.60 14.05 -49.10
CA GLY A 627 29.36 14.44 -50.49
C GLY A 627 29.84 15.86 -50.81
N ALA A 628 29.55 16.83 -49.95
CA ALA A 628 29.99 18.22 -50.13
C ALA A 628 31.53 18.36 -50.11
N LEU A 629 32.21 17.57 -49.27
CA LEU A 629 33.67 17.60 -49.15
C LEU A 629 34.35 17.01 -50.40
N VAL A 630 33.77 15.95 -50.98
CA VAL A 630 34.25 15.37 -52.26
C VAL A 630 34.06 16.34 -53.42
N VAL A 631 32.91 17.01 -53.52
CA VAL A 631 32.66 18.02 -54.55
C VAL A 631 33.60 19.22 -54.40
N GLY A 632 33.85 19.67 -53.17
CA GLY A 632 34.81 20.73 -52.86
C GLY A 632 36.24 20.36 -53.28
N LEU A 633 36.69 19.13 -52.98
CA LEU A 633 38.00 18.61 -53.39
C LEU A 633 38.15 18.48 -54.91
N LEU A 634 37.10 18.00 -55.60
CA LEU A 634 37.08 17.93 -57.06
C LEU A 634 37.15 19.31 -57.71
N ALA A 635 36.40 20.29 -57.20
CA ALA A 635 36.47 21.67 -57.67
C ALA A 635 37.86 22.29 -57.45
N LEU A 636 38.52 21.98 -56.33
CA LEU A 636 39.85 22.49 -56.00
C LEU A 636 40.96 21.83 -56.85
N LEU A 637 40.83 20.54 -57.16
CA LEU A 637 41.69 19.82 -58.10
C LEU A 637 41.53 20.31 -59.54
N LEU A 638 40.30 20.55 -59.98
CA LEU A 638 40.02 21.13 -61.29
C LEU A 638 40.57 22.56 -61.42
N ARG A 639 40.49 23.36 -60.36
CA ARG A 639 41.03 24.73 -60.33
C ARG A 639 42.56 24.76 -60.29
N ARG A 640 43.22 23.74 -59.72
CA ARG A 640 44.68 23.56 -59.77
C ARG A 640 45.20 23.08 -61.12
N ARG A 641 44.35 22.49 -61.98
CA ARG A 641 44.71 22.10 -63.35
C ARG A 641 44.60 23.24 -64.37
N GLN A 642 43.96 24.34 -64.00
CA GLN A 642 43.76 25.52 -64.86
C GLN A 642 44.74 26.67 -64.57
N ARG A 643 45.60 26.52 -63.56
CA ARG A 643 46.80 27.34 -63.36
C ARG A 643 48.02 26.50 -63.71
#